data_AF-A0A086QIH8-F1
#
_entry.id   AF-A0A086QIH8-F1
#
_cell.length_a   1.000
_cell.length_b   1.000
_cell.length_c   1.000
_cell.angle_alpha   90.00
_cell.angle_beta   90.00
_cell.angle_gamma   90.00
#
_symmetry.space_group_name_H-M   'P 1'
#
loop_
_entity.id
_entity.type
_entity.pdbx_description
1 polymer ?
#
loop_
_entity_poly.entity_id
_entity_poly.type
_entity_poly.pdbx_seq_one_letter_code
_entity_poly.pdbx_strand_id
1 'polypeptide(L)'
;MARTAAATDKGVSAVDPCQGSQAACLPPVQPLHSGLCGLSEAPPRAVCLSRHSLSVERDALSLPELRLPPLLPLPKTQVLLTSDPATPLSSDFPEAEFASVNPSSACSPNTPPGQNSSSFSPMACFFRQQATIHPTPFYLYDETRIRENCRRLLAAFSWASEPFSTSSQSALENAPRSPRESLENRLGVRSSYSAAAGFTNYFAVKATPTPAILEILREEGLGADCSSLAELLLAEAAGFRGERIFFTSNETPLEEFLKARDLGAIINLDDASHLDFLHEKFGGALPSILCFRFNPSAESRQSTSQSNPVIMGHPKESKFGMTKTQLFHCLSRARSWGVRRFALHTMILSNCLSVDEVVETARLILTVAAEINERLGITIEMINLGGGLGVPYHPEEKDLNLHEVSARIRTWYKCTLALKGLAGTRLVTENGRFITADAGVLVTRVIHHKKTYKRFIGVDACMAHLMRPGMYGAYHHISVVPDRDHDDPRLPSRRNLFLSPEDDEEADDVSDNEIYDVVGGLCENNDKFAIDRPLPRVDIGDILLIHDVGAHGHSMCFNYNGRLRCAEYLRRLNGEVVMIRRAETLKDLFATIQEPSLPCGLALLVTTRRYEVSTSAVSLPLLPHCFFWRLASSLSPPWWSFQWATQMSSSTLLLWSRSCFLTSLGAAVVLATLSCLFSWKIPRWR
;
A
#
# COMPACT_ATOMS: atom_id res chain seq x y z
N MET A 1 -12.08 23.79 62.35
CA MET A 1 -11.71 22.66 63.23
C MET A 1 -11.51 21.45 62.31
N ALA A 2 -10.42 20.68 62.22
CA ALA A 2 -8.99 20.75 62.61
C ALA A 2 -8.27 19.61 61.83
N ARG A 3 -6.97 19.59 61.50
CA ARG A 3 -5.82 20.49 61.76
C ARG A 3 -4.78 20.38 60.60
N THR A 4 -4.00 21.45 60.41
CA THR A 4 -2.63 21.58 59.86
C THR A 4 -1.80 20.30 59.57
N ALA A 5 -1.22 20.11 58.36
CA ALA A 5 0.11 20.57 57.85
C ALA A 5 1.31 19.70 58.33
N ALA A 6 2.49 19.54 57.67
CA ALA A 6 3.12 20.22 56.52
C ALA A 6 4.25 19.37 55.83
N ALA A 7 4.72 19.85 54.65
CA ALA A 7 6.12 20.03 54.19
C ALA A 7 7.14 18.87 53.91
N THR A 8 7.65 18.88 52.67
CA THR A 8 9.06 18.75 52.13
C THR A 8 10.24 18.58 53.12
N ASP A 9 11.38 17.90 52.87
CA ASP A 9 12.32 17.98 51.72
C ASP A 9 13.52 16.97 51.89
N LYS A 10 14.29 16.72 50.79
CA LYS A 10 15.68 16.17 50.60
C LYS A 10 16.47 15.29 51.62
N GLY A 11 17.23 14.33 51.07
CA GLY A 11 18.47 13.74 51.63
C GLY A 11 18.72 12.28 51.21
N VAL A 12 19.45 11.97 50.12
CA VAL A 12 20.91 11.75 50.03
C VAL A 12 21.48 10.67 50.99
N SER A 13 21.70 9.45 50.49
CA SER A 13 23.05 8.81 50.34
C SER A 13 22.94 7.32 49.97
N ALA A 14 24.00 6.76 49.38
CA ALA A 14 24.11 5.34 49.04
C ALA A 14 24.78 4.54 50.18
N VAL A 15 24.59 3.21 50.22
CA VAL A 15 25.57 2.18 50.64
C VAL A 15 24.94 0.77 50.48
N ASP A 16 25.68 -0.11 49.79
CA ASP A 16 25.53 -1.59 49.69
C ASP A 16 26.56 -2.23 50.67
N PRO A 17 26.63 -3.55 51.00
CA PRO A 17 25.79 -4.71 50.61
C PRO A 17 25.56 -5.79 51.74
N CYS A 18 25.09 -6.99 51.35
CA CYS A 18 25.24 -8.32 52.01
C CYS A 18 24.41 -8.62 53.30
N GLN A 19 23.75 -9.77 53.51
CA GLN A 19 24.15 -11.18 53.25
C GLN A 19 22.96 -12.20 53.16
N GLY A 20 23.25 -13.37 52.55
CA GLY A 20 22.63 -14.68 52.86
C GLY A 20 21.84 -15.32 51.71
N SER A 21 22.07 -16.58 51.28
CA SER A 21 23.10 -17.58 51.61
C SER A 21 23.10 -18.74 50.59
N GLN A 22 24.28 -19.21 50.15
CA GLN A 22 24.70 -20.59 49.72
C GLN A 22 23.66 -21.60 49.16
N ALA A 23 23.91 -22.44 48.14
CA ALA A 23 25.01 -22.67 47.18
C ALA A 23 24.43 -23.58 46.03
N ALA A 24 25.11 -24.21 45.06
CA ALA A 24 26.53 -24.44 44.75
C ALA A 24 26.73 -24.61 43.21
N CYS A 25 27.89 -25.10 42.75
CA CYS A 25 28.29 -25.12 41.32
C CYS A 25 28.43 -26.53 40.70
N LEU A 26 28.30 -26.63 39.38
CA LEU A 26 28.77 -27.75 38.54
C LEU A 26 29.50 -27.22 37.26
N PRO A 27 30.68 -27.75 36.90
CA PRO A 27 31.39 -27.45 35.64
C PRO A 27 31.26 -28.59 34.58
N PRO A 28 31.76 -28.41 33.33
CA PRO A 28 31.27 -29.14 32.14
C PRO A 28 32.25 -30.16 31.51
N VAL A 29 31.75 -31.07 30.64
CA VAL A 29 32.56 -31.96 29.77
C VAL A 29 31.86 -32.30 28.43
N GLN A 30 32.63 -32.30 27.33
CA GLN A 30 32.48 -33.07 26.07
C GLN A 30 33.84 -33.80 25.82
N PRO A 31 34.08 -34.71 24.82
CA PRO A 31 33.27 -35.25 23.71
C PRO A 31 33.41 -36.81 23.50
N LEU A 32 33.06 -37.34 22.30
CA LEU A 32 33.68 -38.46 21.52
C LEU A 32 32.86 -39.76 21.17
N HIS A 33 32.55 -39.88 19.86
CA HIS A 33 32.79 -41.01 18.91
C HIS A 33 32.41 -42.51 19.15
N SER A 34 31.77 -43.10 18.11
CA SER A 34 31.75 -44.53 17.66
C SER A 34 31.15 -45.62 18.58
N GLY A 35 30.57 -46.75 18.12
CA GLY A 35 30.19 -47.22 16.77
C GLY A 35 29.75 -48.72 16.76
N LEU A 36 28.93 -49.13 15.75
CA LEU A 36 28.66 -50.52 15.25
C LEU A 36 27.81 -51.57 16.04
N CYS A 37 26.66 -51.90 15.42
CA CYS A 37 26.12 -53.24 15.06
C CYS A 37 25.48 -54.28 16.03
N GLY A 38 24.28 -54.74 15.62
CA GLY A 38 23.63 -56.03 15.92
C GLY A 38 22.18 -55.91 16.42
N LEU A 39 21.15 -56.70 16.02
CA LEU A 39 20.95 -57.66 14.90
C LEU A 39 19.43 -58.04 14.83
N SER A 40 18.92 -58.50 13.67
CA SER A 40 17.57 -59.13 13.44
C SER A 40 16.32 -58.20 13.51
N GLU A 41 15.16 -58.39 12.84
CA GLU A 41 14.59 -59.47 11.98
C GLU A 41 13.90 -58.93 10.68
N ALA A 42 13.24 -59.81 9.90
CA ALA A 42 12.84 -59.66 8.48
C ALA A 42 11.30 -59.42 8.23
N PRO A 43 10.84 -59.13 6.98
CA PRO A 43 9.57 -58.42 6.71
C PRO A 43 8.48 -59.24 5.98
N PRO A 44 7.33 -58.62 5.61
CA PRO A 44 6.40 -59.14 4.59
C PRO A 44 6.41 -58.36 3.25
N ARG A 45 6.99 -59.02 2.24
CA ARG A 45 6.60 -59.13 0.81
C ARG A 45 5.90 -57.96 0.07
N ALA A 46 6.53 -57.56 -1.04
CA ALA A 46 5.88 -56.94 -2.20
C ALA A 46 5.23 -57.99 -3.14
N VAL A 47 4.29 -57.55 -3.97
CA VAL A 47 3.81 -58.27 -5.16
C VAL A 47 4.21 -57.48 -6.41
N CYS A 48 4.78 -58.18 -7.39
CA CYS A 48 5.27 -57.61 -8.64
C CYS A 48 4.33 -57.98 -9.79
N LEU A 49 4.01 -57.05 -10.68
CA LEU A 49 3.41 -57.35 -11.98
C LEU A 49 4.13 -56.60 -13.11
N SER A 50 4.17 -57.26 -14.26
CA SER A 50 5.18 -57.09 -15.31
C SER A 50 4.78 -56.13 -16.42
N ARG A 51 5.78 -55.73 -17.21
CA ARG A 51 5.59 -55.06 -18.50
C ARG A 51 4.71 -55.91 -19.43
N HIS A 52 3.62 -55.34 -19.93
CA HIS A 52 3.18 -55.57 -21.31
C HIS A 52 2.72 -54.27 -21.96
N SER A 53 3.13 -54.10 -23.21
CA SER A 53 2.74 -53.04 -24.11
C SER A 53 1.30 -53.22 -24.59
N LEU A 54 0.48 -52.17 -24.50
CA LEU A 54 -0.71 -52.00 -25.34
C LEU A 54 -0.90 -50.52 -25.65
N SER A 55 -1.27 -50.24 -26.90
CA SER A 55 -1.54 -48.92 -27.44
C SER A 55 -2.79 -48.31 -26.82
N VAL A 56 -2.75 -47.01 -26.50
CA VAL A 56 -3.95 -46.21 -26.22
C VAL A 56 -4.18 -45.30 -27.42
N GLU A 57 -5.40 -45.35 -27.95
CA GLU A 57 -5.82 -44.67 -29.16
C GLU A 57 -6.00 -43.15 -28.96
N ARG A 58 -5.98 -42.42 -30.06
CA ARG A 58 -6.30 -40.99 -30.09
C ARG A 58 -7.82 -40.81 -30.13
N ASP A 59 -8.45 -40.53 -29.00
CA ASP A 59 -9.77 -39.91 -28.99
C ASP A 59 -9.68 -38.39 -28.87
N ALA A 60 -10.07 -37.71 -29.94
CA ALA A 60 -10.09 -36.26 -30.02
C ALA A 60 -11.41 -35.71 -29.47
N LEU A 61 -11.38 -35.18 -28.25
CA LEU A 61 -12.47 -34.32 -27.74
C LEU A 61 -12.14 -32.86 -28.05
N SER A 62 -12.83 -32.33 -29.07
CA SER A 62 -12.70 -30.97 -29.55
C SER A 62 -13.24 -29.94 -28.54
N LEU A 63 -12.35 -29.15 -27.95
CA LEU A 63 -12.71 -27.89 -27.30
C LEU A 63 -13.01 -26.81 -28.36
N PRO A 64 -14.11 -26.04 -28.25
CA PRO A 64 -14.41 -24.99 -29.22
C PRO A 64 -13.48 -23.78 -29.06
N GLU A 65 -12.90 -23.31 -30.17
CA GLU A 65 -12.12 -22.07 -30.21
C GLU A 65 -12.95 -20.86 -29.77
N LEU A 66 -12.60 -20.25 -28.63
CA LEU A 66 -13.08 -18.92 -28.25
C LEU A 66 -12.38 -17.86 -29.11
N ARG A 67 -12.89 -17.63 -30.32
CA ARG A 67 -12.44 -16.54 -31.19
C ARG A 67 -12.81 -15.20 -30.60
N LEU A 68 -11.82 -14.45 -30.13
CA LEU A 68 -11.95 -13.04 -29.82
C LEU A 68 -12.28 -12.27 -31.13
N PRO A 69 -13.26 -11.34 -31.12
CA PRO A 69 -13.54 -10.50 -32.28
C PRO A 69 -12.39 -9.51 -32.52
N PRO A 70 -12.11 -9.11 -33.78
CA PRO A 70 -11.04 -8.18 -34.08
C PRO A 70 -11.32 -6.78 -33.53
N LEU A 71 -10.28 -6.16 -32.96
CA LEU A 71 -10.32 -4.79 -32.48
C LEU A 71 -10.60 -3.81 -33.63
N LEU A 72 -11.65 -3.00 -33.49
CA LEU A 72 -11.93 -1.89 -34.40
C LEU A 72 -10.86 -0.79 -34.22
N PRO A 73 -10.30 -0.22 -35.31
CA PRO A 73 -9.33 0.86 -35.21
C PRO A 73 -10.00 2.16 -34.74
N LEU A 74 -9.45 2.78 -33.70
CA LEU A 74 -9.84 4.13 -33.26
C LEU A 74 -9.54 5.17 -34.37
N PRO A 75 -10.38 6.21 -34.52
CA PRO A 75 -10.19 7.22 -35.56
C PRO A 75 -8.93 8.06 -35.28
N LYS A 76 -8.15 8.32 -36.34
CA LYS A 76 -6.94 9.14 -36.29
C LYS A 76 -7.30 10.62 -36.18
N THR A 77 -7.19 11.22 -35.00
CA THR A 77 -7.19 12.67 -34.85
C THR A 77 -5.84 13.22 -35.33
N GLN A 78 -5.83 14.01 -36.41
CA GLN A 78 -4.63 14.72 -36.86
C GLN A 78 -4.30 15.84 -35.87
N VAL A 79 -3.18 15.72 -35.15
CA VAL A 79 -2.58 16.82 -34.40
C VAL A 79 -1.73 17.64 -35.37
N LEU A 80 -2.16 18.87 -35.65
CA LEU A 80 -1.37 19.85 -36.41
C LEU A 80 -0.20 20.32 -35.55
N LEU A 81 1.02 19.93 -35.94
CA LEU A 81 2.26 20.47 -35.39
C LEU A 81 2.52 21.85 -36.00
N THR A 82 2.34 22.91 -35.20
CA THR A 82 2.90 24.23 -35.49
C THR A 82 4.11 24.47 -34.59
N SER A 83 5.29 24.48 -35.20
CA SER A 83 6.54 24.85 -34.56
C SER A 83 6.70 26.37 -34.49
N ASP A 84 7.07 26.92 -33.33
CA ASP A 84 8.04 28.03 -33.27
C ASP A 84 8.68 28.14 -31.86
N PRO A 85 9.89 28.73 -31.72
CA PRO A 85 10.73 28.57 -30.53
C PRO A 85 10.78 29.77 -29.57
N ALA A 86 10.91 29.44 -28.29
CA ALA A 86 11.65 30.14 -27.22
C ALA A 86 11.38 31.63 -26.90
N THR A 87 11.00 31.88 -25.65
CA THR A 87 11.60 32.95 -24.82
C THR A 87 11.45 32.58 -23.33
N PRO A 88 12.40 32.93 -22.43
CA PRO A 88 12.39 32.45 -21.05
C PRO A 88 11.52 33.35 -20.16
N LEU A 89 10.58 32.75 -19.43
CA LEU A 89 9.86 33.44 -18.37
C LEU A 89 10.60 33.33 -17.04
N SER A 90 10.65 34.45 -16.34
CA SER A 90 11.39 34.66 -15.10
C SER A 90 10.84 33.84 -13.94
N SER A 91 11.74 33.52 -13.00
CA SER A 91 11.43 32.96 -11.70
C SER A 91 10.42 33.81 -10.93
N ASP A 92 9.26 33.23 -10.61
CA ASP A 92 8.47 33.46 -9.40
C ASP A 92 7.38 32.36 -9.36
N PHE A 93 7.67 31.24 -8.68
CA PHE A 93 6.73 30.13 -8.47
C PHE A 93 6.19 30.17 -7.04
N PRO A 94 4.87 30.08 -6.81
CA PRO A 94 4.33 29.86 -5.47
C PRO A 94 4.66 28.45 -4.96
N GLU A 95 4.92 28.35 -3.66
CA GLU A 95 5.27 27.08 -2.99
C GLU A 95 4.09 26.07 -2.99
N ALA A 96 4.42 24.78 -2.93
CA ALA A 96 3.45 23.69 -3.04
C ALA A 96 2.35 23.74 -1.96
N GLU A 97 1.09 23.87 -2.39
CA GLU A 97 -0.04 24.21 -1.51
C GLU A 97 -0.36 23.18 -0.41
N PHE A 98 0.08 21.91 -0.53
CA PHE A 98 -0.21 20.85 0.45
C PHE A 98 0.49 21.02 1.81
N ALA A 99 1.55 21.82 1.90
CA ALA A 99 2.43 21.84 3.08
C ALA A 99 2.16 22.99 4.09
N SER A 100 1.27 23.94 3.79
CA SER A 100 1.16 25.23 4.52
C SER A 100 -0.16 25.44 5.28
N VAL A 101 -0.57 24.47 6.10
CA VAL A 101 -1.63 24.67 7.11
C VAL A 101 -1.01 25.18 8.42
N ASN A 102 -0.81 26.49 8.53
CA ASN A 102 -0.38 27.15 9.76
C ASN A 102 -1.61 27.71 10.51
N PRO A 103 -1.95 27.26 11.73
CA PRO A 103 -3.18 27.64 12.42
C PRO A 103 -3.03 29.00 13.14
N SER A 104 -2.77 30.08 12.40
CA SER A 104 -2.69 31.43 12.96
C SER A 104 -2.91 32.54 11.92
N SER A 105 -4.17 32.82 11.57
CA SER A 105 -4.56 34.14 11.05
C SER A 105 -5.78 34.66 11.79
N ALA A 106 -5.52 35.29 12.94
CA ALA A 106 -6.55 36.03 13.66
C ALA A 106 -7.04 37.20 12.80
N CYS A 107 -8.37 37.39 12.75
CA CYS A 107 -8.98 38.44 11.95
C CYS A 107 -8.53 39.84 12.41
N SER A 108 -8.06 40.66 11.46
CA SER A 108 -7.84 42.09 11.70
C SER A 108 -9.17 42.85 11.49
N PRO A 109 -9.61 43.70 12.43
CA PRO A 109 -10.92 44.33 12.36
C PRO A 109 -10.87 45.59 11.49
N ASN A 110 -11.23 45.49 10.21
CA ASN A 110 -11.83 46.56 9.38
C ASN A 110 -12.05 46.13 7.92
N THR A 111 -13.21 45.54 7.60
CA THR A 111 -13.70 45.42 6.21
C THR A 111 -15.22 45.65 6.17
N PRO A 112 -15.77 46.50 5.27
CA PRO A 112 -17.21 46.76 5.21
C PRO A 112 -18.03 45.57 4.68
N PRO A 113 -19.32 45.44 5.04
CA PRO A 113 -20.16 44.32 4.60
C PRO A 113 -20.66 44.54 3.17
N GLY A 114 -20.31 43.65 2.23
CA GLY A 114 -20.82 43.80 0.86
C GLY A 114 -20.19 43.00 -0.27
N GLN A 115 -19.74 41.75 -0.05
CA GLN A 115 -19.52 40.77 -1.13
C GLN A 115 -19.39 39.36 -0.55
N ASN A 116 -20.11 38.38 -1.13
CA ASN A 116 -20.01 36.96 -0.76
C ASN A 116 -18.72 36.35 -1.32
N SER A 117 -17.58 36.60 -0.67
CA SER A 117 -16.42 35.71 -0.75
C SER A 117 -16.65 34.50 0.16
N SER A 118 -16.41 33.28 -0.32
CA SER A 118 -16.49 32.08 0.52
C SER A 118 -15.53 32.18 1.72
N SER A 119 -16.02 31.93 2.94
CA SER A 119 -15.25 31.94 4.20
C SER A 119 -14.17 30.84 4.31
N PHE A 120 -13.92 30.11 3.22
CA PHE A 120 -13.05 28.93 3.16
C PHE A 120 -11.82 29.19 2.29
N SER A 121 -10.69 28.58 2.67
CA SER A 121 -9.48 28.60 1.84
C SER A 121 -9.72 27.88 0.49
N PRO A 122 -8.94 28.21 -0.56
CA PRO A 122 -9.04 27.53 -1.86
C PRO A 122 -8.92 26.00 -1.75
N MET A 123 -8.05 25.52 -0.87
CA MET A 123 -7.88 24.09 -0.58
C MET A 123 -9.12 23.46 0.08
N ALA A 124 -9.71 24.13 1.08
CA ALA A 124 -10.95 23.65 1.71
C ALA A 124 -12.10 23.59 0.70
N CYS A 125 -12.22 24.60 -0.18
CA CYS A 125 -13.17 24.58 -1.30
C CYS A 125 -12.92 23.40 -2.26
N PHE A 126 -11.66 23.16 -2.65
CA PHE A 126 -11.28 22.04 -3.50
C PHE A 126 -11.67 20.68 -2.89
N PHE A 127 -11.31 20.41 -1.64
CA PHE A 127 -11.62 19.12 -1.01
C PHE A 127 -13.11 18.90 -0.77
N ARG A 128 -13.87 19.95 -0.43
CA ARG A 128 -15.35 19.88 -0.36
C ARG A 128 -15.96 19.54 -1.71
N GLN A 129 -15.46 20.14 -2.79
CA GLN A 129 -15.87 19.80 -4.15
C GLN A 129 -15.56 18.34 -4.47
N GLN A 130 -14.33 17.86 -4.23
CA GLN A 130 -13.96 16.46 -4.52
C GLN A 130 -14.81 15.47 -3.72
N ALA A 131 -15.04 15.71 -2.43
CA ALA A 131 -15.88 14.85 -1.59
C ALA A 131 -17.39 14.97 -1.85
N THR A 132 -17.82 15.90 -2.72
CA THR A 132 -19.18 16.01 -3.25
C THR A 132 -19.33 15.23 -4.57
N ILE A 133 -18.28 15.21 -5.40
CA ILE A 133 -18.25 14.49 -6.69
C ILE A 133 -17.93 13.00 -6.50
N HIS A 134 -17.11 12.67 -5.50
CA HIS A 134 -16.58 11.32 -5.28
C HIS A 134 -17.02 10.76 -3.92
N PRO A 135 -17.48 9.50 -3.85
CA PRO A 135 -17.88 8.88 -2.59
C PRO A 135 -16.64 8.66 -1.71
N THR A 136 -16.73 9.09 -0.45
CA THR A 136 -15.73 8.83 0.57
C THR A 136 -15.85 7.41 1.14
N PRO A 137 -14.75 6.82 1.66
CA PRO A 137 -13.39 7.34 1.64
C PRO A 137 -12.70 7.15 0.28
N PHE A 138 -11.69 7.97 -0.04
CA PHE A 138 -10.83 7.78 -1.23
C PHE A 138 -9.42 8.36 -1.05
N TYR A 139 -8.46 7.83 -1.81
CA TYR A 139 -7.12 8.39 -1.93
C TYR A 139 -7.08 9.46 -3.03
N LEU A 140 -6.42 10.58 -2.76
CA LEU A 140 -6.06 11.58 -3.77
C LEU A 140 -4.55 11.78 -3.77
N TYR A 141 -3.93 11.65 -4.94
CA TYR A 141 -2.51 11.89 -5.19
C TYR A 141 -2.32 13.21 -5.95
N ASP A 142 -1.23 13.94 -5.69
CA ASP A 142 -0.82 15.10 -6.49
C ASP A 142 0.37 14.75 -7.39
N GLU A 143 0.15 14.82 -8.71
CA GLU A 143 1.20 14.57 -9.70
C GLU A 143 2.34 15.58 -9.59
N THR A 144 2.03 16.83 -9.23
CA THR A 144 3.02 17.91 -9.10
C THR A 144 4.06 17.52 -8.05
N ARG A 145 3.61 17.20 -6.83
CA ARG A 145 4.48 16.80 -5.73
C ARG A 145 5.27 15.52 -6.01
N ILE A 146 4.68 14.51 -6.67
CA ILE A 146 5.40 13.29 -7.09
C ILE A 146 6.58 13.64 -8.00
N ARG A 147 6.36 14.48 -9.03
CA ARG A 147 7.41 14.89 -9.97
C ARG A 147 8.46 15.77 -9.30
N GLU A 148 8.08 16.69 -8.42
CA GLU A 148 9.00 17.49 -7.62
C GLU A 148 9.92 16.61 -6.75
N ASN A 149 9.37 15.63 -6.03
CA ASN A 149 10.16 14.70 -5.21
C ASN A 149 11.13 13.87 -6.06
N CYS A 150 10.71 13.40 -7.24
CA CYS A 150 11.61 12.74 -8.20
C CYS A 150 12.78 13.65 -8.58
N ARG A 151 12.49 14.86 -9.07
CA ARG A 151 13.49 15.83 -9.53
C ARG A 151 14.42 16.25 -8.41
N ARG A 152 13.90 16.49 -7.20
CA ARG A 152 14.68 16.81 -5.99
C ARG A 152 15.69 15.71 -5.65
N LEU A 153 15.26 14.44 -5.71
CA LEU A 153 16.15 13.30 -5.46
C LEU A 153 17.21 13.13 -6.56
N LEU A 154 16.81 13.17 -7.82
CA LEU A 154 17.72 13.04 -8.97
C LEU A 154 18.75 14.17 -9.04
N ALA A 155 18.33 15.41 -8.81
CA ALA A 155 19.20 16.58 -8.80
C ALA A 155 20.25 16.48 -7.68
N ALA A 156 19.84 16.09 -6.47
CA ALA A 156 20.75 15.95 -5.34
C ALA A 156 21.85 14.93 -5.62
N PHE A 157 21.54 13.78 -6.23
CA PHE A 157 22.50 12.72 -6.53
C PHE A 157 23.06 12.74 -7.96
N SER A 158 22.81 13.81 -8.72
CA SER A 158 23.24 13.96 -10.13
C SER A 158 24.73 13.70 -10.38
N TRP A 159 25.60 13.94 -9.39
CA TRP A 159 27.03 13.66 -9.46
C TRP A 159 27.40 12.17 -9.43
N ALA A 160 26.48 11.28 -9.04
CA ALA A 160 26.74 9.85 -8.81
C ALA A 160 26.68 9.00 -10.09
N SER A 161 26.55 9.66 -11.24
CA SER A 161 26.47 9.04 -12.57
C SER A 161 27.75 9.09 -13.38
N GLU A 162 28.68 9.98 -13.00
CA GLU A 162 29.97 10.17 -13.66
C GLU A 162 30.91 9.00 -13.30
N PRO A 163 31.25 8.07 -14.22
CA PRO A 163 32.42 7.23 -14.04
C PRO A 163 33.64 8.16 -14.03
N PHE A 164 34.32 8.25 -12.88
CA PHE A 164 35.40 9.21 -12.68
C PHE A 164 36.47 9.06 -13.76
N SER A 165 36.58 10.06 -14.65
CA SER A 165 37.32 9.95 -15.90
C SER A 165 38.83 10.15 -15.71
N THR A 166 39.53 9.09 -15.30
CA THR A 166 40.99 9.00 -15.48
C THR A 166 41.35 8.68 -16.93
N SER A 167 41.02 9.61 -17.84
CA SER A 167 41.65 9.82 -19.16
C SER A 167 42.19 8.58 -19.90
N SER A 168 41.40 7.52 -20.08
CA SER A 168 41.84 6.28 -20.78
C SER A 168 40.72 5.27 -21.15
N GLN A 169 39.56 5.71 -21.66
CA GLN A 169 38.48 4.79 -22.11
C GLN A 169 38.31 4.63 -23.64
N SER A 170 39.19 5.20 -24.46
CA SER A 170 39.14 5.14 -25.94
C SER A 170 39.54 3.79 -26.57
N ALA A 171 39.55 2.69 -25.81
CA ALA A 171 40.11 1.40 -26.23
C ALA A 171 39.08 0.24 -26.36
N LEU A 172 37.84 0.42 -25.90
CA LEU A 172 36.85 -0.67 -25.80
C LEU A 172 35.67 -0.59 -26.79
N GLU A 173 35.51 0.51 -27.54
CA GLU A 173 34.39 0.68 -28.48
C GLU A 173 34.58 -0.03 -29.84
N ASN A 174 35.77 -0.55 -30.13
CA ASN A 174 36.14 -1.15 -31.43
C ASN A 174 36.04 -2.70 -31.44
N ALA A 175 34.94 -3.25 -30.90
CA ALA A 175 34.61 -4.68 -31.05
C ALA A 175 33.52 -4.86 -32.14
N PRO A 176 33.68 -5.77 -33.11
CA PRO A 176 32.71 -5.97 -34.18
C PRO A 176 31.38 -6.55 -33.65
N ARG A 177 30.27 -5.87 -33.95
CA ARG A 177 28.94 -6.22 -33.43
C ARG A 177 28.29 -7.37 -34.21
N SER A 178 27.45 -8.14 -33.53
CA SER A 178 26.91 -9.40 -34.08
C SER A 178 25.68 -9.19 -34.98
N PRO A 179 25.36 -10.15 -35.88
CA PRO A 179 24.21 -10.04 -36.79
C PRO A 179 22.82 -9.90 -36.14
N ARG A 180 22.69 -10.12 -34.82
CA ARG A 180 21.38 -9.98 -34.12
C ARG A 180 20.86 -8.54 -34.08
N GLU A 181 21.73 -7.53 -34.01
CA GLU A 181 21.34 -6.11 -34.02
C GLU A 181 20.61 -5.69 -35.32
N SER A 182 20.76 -6.46 -36.40
CA SER A 182 20.12 -6.19 -37.70
C SER A 182 18.59 -6.34 -37.66
N LEU A 183 18.06 -7.20 -36.79
CA LEU A 183 16.61 -7.47 -36.74
C LEU A 183 15.85 -6.43 -35.93
N GLU A 184 16.44 -5.96 -34.83
CA GLU A 184 15.86 -4.95 -33.93
C GLU A 184 15.71 -3.59 -34.64
N ASN A 185 16.70 -3.19 -35.43
CA ASN A 185 16.64 -1.99 -36.28
C ASN A 185 15.50 -2.02 -37.31
N ARG A 186 15.03 -3.21 -37.74
CA ARG A 186 13.95 -3.33 -38.75
C ARG A 186 12.54 -3.24 -38.16
N LEU A 187 12.38 -3.36 -36.84
CA LEU A 187 11.06 -3.31 -36.18
C LEU A 187 10.70 -1.92 -35.63
N GLY A 188 11.54 -0.90 -35.84
CA GLY A 188 11.30 0.45 -35.33
C GLY A 188 11.43 0.60 -33.81
N VAL A 189 11.69 -0.49 -33.08
CA VAL A 189 11.95 -0.50 -31.63
C VAL A 189 13.38 -0.05 -31.35
N ARG A 190 13.69 1.20 -31.74
CA ARG A 190 14.73 1.93 -31.00
C ARG A 190 14.16 2.19 -29.62
N SER A 191 14.72 1.52 -28.62
CA SER A 191 14.77 2.08 -27.27
C SER A 191 15.55 3.38 -27.37
N SER A 192 14.85 4.49 -27.59
CA SER A 192 15.42 5.84 -27.61
C SER A 192 15.93 6.27 -26.23
N TYR A 193 15.60 5.50 -25.19
CA TYR A 193 16.39 5.42 -23.96
C TYR A 193 17.73 4.75 -24.24
N SER A 194 18.65 5.56 -24.75
CA SER A 194 20.06 5.45 -24.37
C SER A 194 20.15 5.23 -22.85
N ALA A 195 21.06 4.37 -22.40
CA ALA A 195 21.39 4.25 -20.99
C ALA A 195 22.04 5.57 -20.52
N ALA A 196 21.19 6.54 -20.19
CA ALA A 196 21.62 7.89 -19.87
C ALA A 196 22.57 7.85 -18.66
N ALA A 197 23.68 8.59 -18.76
CA ALA A 197 24.70 8.71 -17.72
C ALA A 197 24.18 9.57 -16.54
N GLY A 198 23.13 9.07 -15.87
CA GLY A 198 22.42 9.71 -14.77
C GLY A 198 22.27 8.78 -13.56
N PHE A 199 22.16 9.37 -12.38
CA PHE A 199 21.80 8.64 -11.16
C PHE A 199 20.37 8.10 -11.30
N THR A 200 20.10 6.92 -10.75
CA THR A 200 18.78 6.28 -10.84
C THR A 200 18.28 5.95 -9.43
N ASN A 201 17.06 6.38 -9.11
CA ASN A 201 16.28 5.80 -8.02
C ASN A 201 15.33 4.76 -8.62
N TYR A 202 15.40 3.51 -8.17
CA TYR A 202 14.47 2.44 -8.52
C TYR A 202 13.29 2.50 -7.56
N PHE A 203 12.18 3.12 -7.96
CA PHE A 203 11.04 3.28 -7.08
C PHE A 203 10.57 1.92 -6.53
N ALA A 204 10.60 1.76 -5.21
CA ALA A 204 10.12 0.57 -4.53
C ALA A 204 8.61 0.45 -4.72
N VAL A 205 8.18 -0.40 -5.67
CA VAL A 205 6.80 -0.49 -6.15
C VAL A 205 5.80 -0.76 -5.02
N LYS A 206 6.21 -1.55 -4.01
CA LYS A 206 5.55 -1.80 -2.73
C LYS A 206 5.03 -0.56 -1.97
N ALA A 207 5.60 0.63 -2.21
CA ALA A 207 5.09 1.87 -1.65
C ALA A 207 3.74 2.27 -2.27
N THR A 208 3.62 2.20 -3.60
CA THR A 208 2.44 2.66 -4.36
C THR A 208 2.33 1.90 -5.70
N PRO A 209 1.81 0.65 -5.71
CA PRO A 209 1.77 -0.25 -6.87
C PRO A 209 0.61 0.09 -7.82
N THR A 210 0.59 1.32 -8.31
CA THR A 210 -0.51 1.87 -9.14
C THR A 210 0.03 2.31 -10.50
N PRO A 211 -0.41 1.70 -11.64
CA PRO A 211 0.20 1.89 -12.96
C PRO A 211 0.34 3.35 -13.43
N ALA A 212 -0.67 4.19 -13.18
CA ALA A 212 -0.64 5.61 -13.56
C ALA A 212 0.48 6.39 -12.84
N ILE A 213 0.82 6.00 -11.61
CA ILE A 213 1.95 6.56 -10.87
C ILE A 213 3.27 5.99 -11.41
N LEU A 214 3.36 4.68 -11.65
CA LEU A 214 4.55 4.06 -12.26
C LEU A 214 4.90 4.67 -13.62
N GLU A 215 3.91 5.06 -14.43
CA GLU A 215 4.12 5.79 -15.68
C GLU A 215 4.76 7.17 -15.47
N ILE A 216 4.26 7.98 -14.53
CA ILE A 216 4.87 9.27 -14.16
C ILE A 216 6.32 9.09 -13.72
N LEU A 217 6.60 8.06 -12.91
CA LEU A 217 7.95 7.79 -12.40
C LEU A 217 8.90 7.36 -13.54
N ARG A 218 8.42 6.60 -14.53
CA ARG A 218 9.18 6.28 -15.75
C ARG A 218 9.51 7.53 -16.55
N GLU A 219 8.55 8.44 -16.71
CA GLU A 219 8.74 9.72 -17.44
C GLU A 219 9.77 10.62 -16.74
N GLU A 220 9.75 10.70 -15.41
CA GLU A 220 10.77 11.41 -14.62
C GLU A 220 12.13 10.67 -14.59
N GLY A 221 12.25 9.52 -15.24
CA GLY A 221 13.52 8.81 -15.41
C GLY A 221 13.89 7.82 -14.31
N LEU A 222 12.99 7.49 -13.38
CA LEU A 222 13.24 6.49 -12.33
C LEU A 222 13.22 5.06 -12.88
N GLY A 223 13.83 4.12 -12.16
CA GLY A 223 13.62 2.68 -12.35
C GLY A 223 12.47 2.16 -11.49
N ALA A 224 12.25 0.85 -11.50
CA ALA A 224 11.32 0.15 -10.60
C ALA A 224 12.07 -0.91 -9.78
N ASP A 225 11.88 -0.94 -8.46
CA ASP A 225 12.28 -2.05 -7.58
C ASP A 225 11.04 -2.87 -7.25
N CYS A 226 11.00 -4.09 -7.79
CA CYS A 226 9.88 -5.03 -7.69
C CYS A 226 10.22 -6.17 -6.73
N SER A 227 9.24 -6.67 -6.00
CA SER A 227 9.39 -7.70 -4.96
C SER A 227 8.46 -8.90 -5.12
N SER A 228 7.59 -8.90 -6.14
CA SER A 228 6.69 -10.01 -6.48
C SER A 228 6.34 -10.06 -7.97
N LEU A 229 5.74 -11.16 -8.42
CA LEU A 229 5.19 -11.33 -9.77
C LEU A 229 4.19 -10.22 -10.15
N ALA A 230 3.34 -9.80 -9.21
CA ALA A 230 2.37 -8.74 -9.45
C ALA A 230 3.07 -7.40 -9.73
N GLU A 231 4.12 -7.06 -8.97
CA GLU A 231 4.89 -5.83 -9.19
C GLU A 231 5.68 -5.88 -10.50
N LEU A 232 6.25 -7.04 -10.87
CA LEU A 232 6.88 -7.24 -12.17
C LEU A 232 5.90 -7.04 -13.34
N LEU A 233 4.66 -7.51 -13.22
CA LEU A 233 3.61 -7.32 -14.23
C LEU A 233 3.12 -5.85 -14.30
N LEU A 234 3.05 -5.16 -13.17
CA LEU A 234 2.70 -3.73 -13.11
C LEU A 234 3.80 -2.87 -13.73
N ALA A 235 5.08 -3.14 -13.42
CA ALA A 235 6.22 -2.48 -14.04
C ALA A 235 6.30 -2.78 -15.55
N GLU A 236 6.02 -4.02 -15.96
CA GLU A 236 5.93 -4.40 -17.37
C GLU A 236 4.84 -3.61 -18.11
N ALA A 237 3.64 -3.51 -17.53
CA ALA A 237 2.52 -2.77 -18.10
C ALA A 237 2.78 -1.26 -18.17
N ALA A 238 3.48 -0.71 -17.17
CA ALA A 238 4.00 0.66 -17.19
C ALA A 238 5.22 0.83 -18.12
N GLY A 239 5.66 -0.20 -18.84
CA GLY A 239 6.69 -0.11 -19.88
C GLY A 239 8.14 -0.16 -19.37
N PHE A 240 8.39 -0.55 -18.12
CA PHE A 240 9.74 -0.85 -17.65
C PHE A 240 10.25 -2.17 -18.25
N ARG A 241 11.53 -2.22 -18.62
CA ARG A 241 12.24 -3.39 -19.18
C ARG A 241 13.73 -3.34 -18.84
N GLY A 242 14.39 -4.49 -18.90
CA GLY A 242 15.83 -4.61 -18.76
C GLY A 242 16.34 -4.11 -17.39
N GLU A 243 17.55 -3.53 -17.40
CA GLU A 243 18.21 -2.98 -16.22
C GLU A 243 17.53 -1.75 -15.60
N ARG A 244 16.34 -1.33 -16.10
CA ARG A 244 15.47 -0.37 -15.41
C ARG A 244 14.56 -1.01 -14.36
N ILE A 245 14.63 -2.34 -14.21
CA ILE A 245 13.96 -3.11 -13.17
C ILE A 245 15.02 -3.75 -12.26
N PHE A 246 14.92 -3.49 -10.96
CA PHE A 246 15.46 -4.36 -9.92
C PHE A 246 14.38 -5.36 -9.49
N PHE A 247 14.78 -6.60 -9.23
CA PHE A 247 13.93 -7.59 -8.59
C PHE A 247 14.53 -8.02 -7.25
N THR A 248 14.00 -7.46 -6.16
CA THR A 248 14.44 -7.64 -4.78
C THR A 248 13.35 -8.37 -4.00
N SER A 249 13.47 -9.69 -3.90
CA SER A 249 12.50 -10.58 -3.25
C SER A 249 13.21 -11.59 -2.34
N ASN A 250 12.53 -12.02 -1.27
CA ASN A 250 12.99 -13.04 -0.33
C ASN A 250 12.05 -14.27 -0.41
N GLU A 251 12.54 -15.48 -0.13
CA GLU A 251 11.73 -16.73 -0.23
C GLU A 251 11.05 -16.87 -1.61
N THR A 252 11.82 -16.58 -2.66
CA THR A 252 11.29 -16.22 -3.98
C THR A 252 10.91 -17.44 -4.84
N PRO A 253 9.65 -17.56 -5.29
CA PRO A 253 9.23 -18.64 -6.20
C PRO A 253 9.93 -18.59 -7.57
N LEU A 254 10.03 -19.76 -8.23
CA LEU A 254 10.73 -19.89 -9.52
C LEU A 254 10.08 -19.05 -10.61
N GLU A 255 8.75 -19.00 -10.66
CA GLU A 255 7.96 -18.22 -11.60
C GLU A 255 8.27 -16.73 -11.56
N GLU A 256 8.62 -16.18 -10.38
CA GLU A 256 9.00 -14.77 -10.27
C GLU A 256 10.41 -14.53 -10.82
N PHE A 257 11.36 -15.42 -10.52
CA PHE A 257 12.70 -15.37 -11.11
C PHE A 257 12.69 -15.55 -12.63
N LEU A 258 11.84 -16.45 -13.15
CA LEU A 258 11.62 -16.63 -14.59
C LEU A 258 11.07 -15.33 -15.19
N LYS A 259 10.04 -14.72 -14.57
CA LYS A 259 9.49 -13.45 -15.05
C LYS A 259 10.52 -12.30 -15.01
N ALA A 260 11.31 -12.20 -13.94
CA ALA A 260 12.38 -11.21 -13.82
C ALA A 260 13.45 -11.39 -14.91
N ARG A 261 13.87 -12.64 -15.18
CA ARG A 261 14.80 -12.96 -16.28
C ARG A 261 14.22 -12.62 -17.65
N ASP A 262 12.95 -12.96 -17.90
CA ASP A 262 12.28 -12.69 -19.17
C ASP A 262 12.04 -11.18 -19.40
N LEU A 263 11.95 -10.40 -18.32
CA LEU A 263 11.96 -8.93 -18.34
C LEU A 263 13.37 -8.33 -18.54
N GLY A 264 14.43 -9.11 -18.35
CA GLY A 264 15.82 -8.64 -18.35
C GLY A 264 16.21 -7.85 -17.08
N ALA A 265 15.47 -8.04 -15.98
CA ALA A 265 15.68 -7.33 -14.72
C ALA A 265 17.00 -7.69 -14.03
N ILE A 266 17.55 -6.77 -13.24
CA ILE A 266 18.66 -7.04 -12.33
C ILE A 266 18.09 -7.81 -11.14
N ILE A 267 18.38 -9.12 -11.07
CA ILE A 267 17.96 -9.97 -9.95
C ILE A 267 18.88 -9.71 -8.75
N ASN A 268 18.29 -9.36 -7.61
CA ASN A 268 18.95 -9.12 -6.34
C ASN A 268 18.75 -10.32 -5.41
N LEU A 269 19.83 -11.05 -5.12
CA LEU A 269 19.79 -12.28 -4.32
C LEU A 269 19.80 -11.94 -2.83
N ASP A 270 18.70 -12.27 -2.16
CA ASP A 270 18.51 -12.06 -0.72
C ASP A 270 19.33 -13.05 0.12
N ASP A 271 19.32 -14.34 -0.22
CA ASP A 271 20.09 -15.40 0.47
C ASP A 271 21.10 -16.12 -0.45
N ALA A 272 22.15 -16.68 0.17
CA ALA A 272 23.19 -17.45 -0.50
C ALA A 272 22.66 -18.67 -1.27
N SER A 273 21.61 -19.33 -0.79
CA SER A 273 20.99 -20.48 -1.46
C SER A 273 20.31 -20.11 -2.78
N HIS A 274 19.86 -18.85 -2.95
CA HIS A 274 19.26 -18.38 -4.20
C HIS A 274 20.23 -18.50 -5.38
N LEU A 275 21.54 -18.37 -5.16
CA LEU A 275 22.54 -18.51 -6.23
C LEU A 275 22.59 -19.94 -6.79
N ASP A 276 22.61 -20.94 -5.90
CA ASP A 276 22.63 -22.36 -6.28
C ASP A 276 21.30 -22.77 -6.90
N PHE A 277 20.18 -22.31 -6.32
CA PHE A 277 18.83 -22.52 -6.86
C PHE A 277 18.69 -21.96 -8.27
N LEU A 278 19.11 -20.71 -8.51
CA LEU A 278 19.06 -20.11 -9.85
C LEU A 278 19.98 -20.84 -10.84
N HIS A 279 21.18 -21.24 -10.41
CA HIS A 279 22.09 -21.98 -11.28
C HIS A 279 21.48 -23.32 -11.73
N GLU A 280 20.83 -24.06 -10.80
CA GLU A 280 20.10 -25.28 -11.14
C GLU A 280 18.90 -24.99 -12.07
N LYS A 281 17.98 -24.10 -11.67
CA LYS A 281 16.71 -23.88 -12.38
C LYS A 281 16.87 -23.16 -13.72
N PHE A 282 17.97 -22.42 -13.93
CA PHE A 282 18.30 -21.83 -15.24
C PHE A 282 19.23 -22.73 -16.08
N GLY A 283 19.49 -23.98 -15.67
CA GLY A 283 20.31 -24.92 -16.44
C GLY A 283 21.77 -24.45 -16.61
N GLY A 284 22.31 -23.79 -15.60
CA GLY A 284 23.63 -23.19 -15.58
C GLY A 284 23.73 -21.79 -16.22
N ALA A 285 22.71 -21.36 -16.97
CA ALA A 285 22.71 -20.09 -17.70
C ALA A 285 22.27 -18.91 -16.81
N LEU A 286 23.15 -18.48 -15.90
CA LEU A 286 22.93 -17.31 -15.04
C LEU A 286 22.92 -15.99 -15.85
N PRO A 287 22.18 -14.96 -15.41
CA PRO A 287 22.22 -13.62 -16.00
C PRO A 287 23.64 -13.02 -16.01
N SER A 288 23.92 -12.13 -16.99
CA SER A 288 25.24 -11.48 -17.11
C SER A 288 25.56 -10.54 -15.95
N ILE A 289 24.52 -9.98 -15.31
CA ILE A 289 24.57 -9.17 -14.10
C ILE A 289 23.72 -9.80 -12.99
N LEU A 290 24.27 -9.88 -11.79
CA LEU A 290 23.53 -10.22 -10.57
C LEU A 290 23.82 -9.18 -9.48
N CYS A 291 22.81 -8.86 -8.68
CA CYS A 291 22.96 -8.12 -7.44
C CYS A 291 22.92 -9.07 -6.24
N PHE A 292 23.62 -8.72 -5.16
CA PHE A 292 23.67 -9.48 -3.93
C PHE A 292 23.30 -8.56 -2.77
N ARG A 293 22.29 -8.94 -1.99
CA ARG A 293 21.89 -8.20 -0.79
C ARG A 293 22.82 -8.56 0.36
N PHE A 294 23.44 -7.54 0.91
CA PHE A 294 24.32 -7.63 2.06
C PHE A 294 23.59 -7.21 3.32
N ASN A 295 23.65 -8.05 4.36
CA ASN A 295 23.20 -7.74 5.70
C ASN A 295 24.39 -7.25 6.55
N PRO A 296 24.45 -5.95 6.92
CA PRO A 296 25.60 -5.35 7.59
C PRO A 296 25.60 -5.50 9.12
N SER A 297 24.83 -6.43 9.68
CA SER A 297 24.60 -6.54 11.14
C SER A 297 25.83 -6.78 11.99
N ALA A 298 26.88 -7.39 11.45
CA ALA A 298 28.13 -7.63 12.16
C ALA A 298 29.15 -6.48 11.97
N GLU A 299 28.98 -5.72 10.89
CA GLU A 299 29.85 -4.63 10.46
C GLU A 299 29.35 -3.24 10.90
N SER A 300 28.06 -3.12 11.21
CA SER A 300 27.46 -1.88 11.68
C SER A 300 27.90 -1.57 13.11
N ARG A 301 28.26 -0.31 13.33
CA ARG A 301 28.50 0.24 14.67
C ARG A 301 27.19 0.47 15.46
N GLN A 302 26.03 0.35 14.80
CA GLN A 302 24.73 0.57 15.40
C GLN A 302 24.27 -0.69 16.16
N SER A 303 24.65 -0.82 17.44
CA SER A 303 24.04 -1.81 18.33
C SER A 303 22.80 -1.29 19.07
N THR A 304 22.38 -0.03 18.84
CA THR A 304 21.41 0.66 19.75
C THR A 304 20.45 1.68 19.12
N SER A 305 20.49 1.98 17.82
CA SER A 305 19.47 2.86 17.20
C SER A 305 19.29 2.60 15.70
N GLN A 306 18.25 1.86 15.35
CA GLN A 306 17.67 1.89 14.01
C GLN A 306 16.57 2.94 13.98
N SER A 307 16.45 3.68 12.88
CA SER A 307 15.44 4.73 12.71
C SER A 307 13.98 4.25 12.85
N ASN A 308 13.71 2.95 12.72
CA ASN A 308 12.43 2.36 13.12
C ASN A 308 12.53 0.84 13.40
N PRO A 309 12.74 0.40 14.67
CA PRO A 309 12.84 -1.03 15.00
C PRO A 309 11.51 -1.77 14.84
N VAL A 310 10.37 -1.06 14.92
CA VAL A 310 9.02 -1.66 14.76
C VAL A 310 8.77 -2.11 13.31
N ILE A 311 9.34 -1.40 12.33
CA ILE A 311 9.20 -1.72 10.91
C ILE A 311 10.36 -2.59 10.39
N MET A 312 11.60 -2.35 10.85
CA MET A 312 12.78 -3.04 10.31
C MET A 312 13.19 -4.30 11.10
N GLY A 313 12.78 -4.44 12.36
CA GLY A 313 13.28 -5.49 13.26
C GLY A 313 14.78 -5.32 13.60
N HIS A 314 15.30 -6.06 14.59
CA HIS A 314 16.72 -5.96 14.92
C HIS A 314 17.61 -6.54 13.81
N PRO A 315 18.81 -5.97 13.54
CA PRO A 315 19.60 -6.37 12.37
C PRO A 315 19.97 -7.86 12.35
N LYS A 316 20.36 -8.42 13.51
CA LYS A 316 20.69 -9.85 13.67
C LYS A 316 19.48 -10.79 13.62
N GLU A 317 18.28 -10.25 13.75
CA GLU A 317 17.00 -10.96 13.65
C GLU A 317 16.34 -10.74 12.27
N SER A 318 16.93 -9.87 11.44
CA SER A 318 16.51 -9.66 10.07
C SER A 318 16.68 -10.95 9.26
N LYS A 319 15.57 -11.44 8.71
CA LYS A 319 15.54 -12.56 7.75
C LYS A 319 16.23 -12.26 6.42
N PHE A 320 16.66 -11.01 6.20
CA PHE A 320 17.10 -10.52 4.89
C PHE A 320 18.61 -10.44 4.76
N GLY A 321 19.12 -10.80 3.58
CA GLY A 321 20.48 -10.49 3.15
C GLY A 321 21.56 -11.43 3.69
N MET A 322 22.66 -11.51 2.95
CA MET A 322 23.80 -12.38 3.26
C MET A 322 24.75 -11.73 4.26
N THR A 323 25.34 -12.53 5.16
CA THR A 323 26.54 -12.10 5.91
C THR A 323 27.71 -11.86 4.97
N LYS A 324 28.72 -11.09 5.40
CA LYS A 324 29.91 -10.79 4.61
C LYS A 324 30.66 -12.06 4.14
N THR A 325 30.72 -13.10 4.95
CA THR A 325 31.33 -14.39 4.57
C THR A 325 30.55 -15.08 3.45
N GLN A 326 29.22 -15.15 3.56
CA GLN A 326 28.35 -15.71 2.52
C GLN A 326 28.45 -14.91 1.22
N LEU A 327 28.43 -13.58 1.30
CA LEU A 327 28.55 -12.66 0.17
C LEU A 327 29.83 -12.92 -0.65
N PHE A 328 30.99 -12.98 0.00
CA PHE A 328 32.28 -13.19 -0.70
C PHE A 328 32.37 -14.58 -1.35
N HIS A 329 31.79 -15.60 -0.72
CA HIS A 329 31.66 -16.94 -1.29
C HIS A 329 30.76 -16.93 -2.55
N CYS A 330 29.58 -16.31 -2.46
CA CYS A 330 28.62 -16.23 -3.56
C CYS A 330 29.17 -15.47 -4.76
N LEU A 331 29.83 -14.32 -4.55
CA LEU A 331 30.49 -13.56 -5.61
C LEU A 331 31.57 -14.38 -6.34
N SER A 332 32.39 -15.11 -5.57
CA SER A 332 33.44 -15.97 -6.13
C SER A 332 32.87 -17.09 -7.00
N ARG A 333 31.78 -17.72 -6.54
CA ARG A 333 31.11 -18.84 -7.21
C ARG A 333 30.29 -18.39 -8.44
N ALA A 334 29.59 -17.27 -8.33
CA ALA A 334 28.89 -16.65 -9.46
C ALA A 334 29.86 -16.30 -10.60
N ARG A 335 31.06 -15.80 -10.28
CA ARG A 335 32.11 -15.54 -11.27
C ARG A 335 32.62 -16.82 -11.95
N SER A 336 32.88 -17.91 -11.21
CA SER A 336 33.31 -19.17 -11.83
C SER A 336 32.21 -19.82 -12.68
N TRP A 337 30.95 -19.48 -12.43
CA TRP A 337 29.78 -19.84 -13.24
C TRP A 337 29.45 -18.84 -14.36
N GLY A 338 30.33 -17.88 -14.65
CA GLY A 338 30.27 -17.04 -15.84
C GLY A 338 29.50 -15.71 -15.70
N VAL A 339 29.04 -15.36 -14.50
CA VAL A 339 28.51 -14.00 -14.21
C VAL A 339 29.65 -12.99 -14.36
N ARG A 340 29.40 -11.89 -15.07
CA ARG A 340 30.45 -10.94 -15.50
C ARG A 340 30.37 -9.59 -14.79
N ARG A 341 29.16 -9.16 -14.44
CA ARG A 341 28.84 -7.86 -13.85
C ARG A 341 28.21 -8.10 -12.48
N PHE A 342 28.61 -7.30 -11.51
CA PHE A 342 28.23 -7.51 -10.11
C PHE A 342 27.69 -6.22 -9.53
N ALA A 343 26.55 -6.32 -8.86
CA ALA A 343 25.97 -5.24 -8.09
C ALA A 343 25.87 -5.64 -6.60
N LEU A 344 25.85 -4.64 -5.71
CA LEU A 344 25.73 -4.83 -4.28
C LEU A 344 24.54 -4.02 -3.76
N HIS A 345 23.74 -4.59 -2.87
CA HIS A 345 22.58 -3.96 -2.25
C HIS A 345 22.67 -4.01 -0.73
N THR A 346 22.13 -3.02 -0.04
CA THR A 346 21.78 -3.12 1.39
C THR A 346 20.53 -2.30 1.66
N MET A 347 19.78 -2.65 2.70
CA MET A 347 18.59 -1.90 3.10
C MET A 347 18.38 -2.06 4.61
N ILE A 348 18.71 -1.00 5.36
CA ILE A 348 18.69 -0.98 6.83
C ILE A 348 17.94 0.21 7.45
N LEU A 349 17.36 1.09 6.64
CA LEU A 349 16.67 2.30 7.07
C LEU A 349 15.18 2.26 6.72
N SER A 350 14.34 2.91 7.53
CA SER A 350 12.93 3.16 7.22
C SER A 350 12.47 4.46 7.87
N ASN A 351 11.93 5.37 7.06
CA ASN A 351 11.60 6.75 7.43
C ASN A 351 12.72 7.51 8.17
N CYS A 352 13.97 7.35 7.73
CA CYS A 352 15.12 7.98 8.34
C CYS A 352 15.21 9.48 8.01
N LEU A 353 15.08 10.33 9.03
CA LEU A 353 15.33 11.78 8.96
C LEU A 353 16.75 12.17 9.43
N SER A 354 17.56 11.20 9.88
CA SER A 354 18.94 11.40 10.31
C SER A 354 19.92 11.39 9.12
N VAL A 355 20.66 12.49 8.93
CA VAL A 355 21.72 12.57 7.91
C VAL A 355 22.84 11.56 8.20
N ASP A 356 23.21 11.41 9.48
CA ASP A 356 24.34 10.55 9.90
C ASP A 356 24.07 9.07 9.61
N GLU A 357 22.86 8.57 9.86
CA GLU A 357 22.47 7.17 9.58
C GLU A 357 22.50 6.84 8.08
N VAL A 358 22.02 7.76 7.24
CA VAL A 358 22.04 7.61 5.78
C VAL A 358 23.47 7.61 5.25
N VAL A 359 24.32 8.53 5.75
CA VAL A 359 25.74 8.61 5.36
C VAL A 359 26.52 7.38 5.84
N GLU A 360 26.26 6.88 7.04
CA GLU A 360 26.91 5.67 7.59
C GLU A 360 26.54 4.42 6.78
N THR A 361 25.28 4.28 6.36
CA THR A 361 24.82 3.21 5.46
C THR A 361 25.65 3.18 4.17
N ALA A 362 25.82 4.34 3.53
CA ALA A 362 26.61 4.46 2.32
C ALA A 362 28.11 4.19 2.55
N ARG A 363 28.68 4.70 3.65
CA ARG A 363 30.08 4.43 4.04
C ARG A 363 30.33 2.93 4.20
N LEU A 364 29.40 2.22 4.83
CA LEU A 364 29.53 0.81 5.15
C LEU A 364 29.53 -0.05 3.87
N ILE A 365 28.54 0.13 2.98
CA ILE A 365 28.47 -0.64 1.73
C ILE A 365 29.61 -0.30 0.76
N LEU A 366 30.06 0.96 0.70
CA LEU A 366 31.27 1.36 -0.04
C LEU A 366 32.54 0.66 0.48
N THR A 367 32.67 0.52 1.80
CA THR A 367 33.80 -0.19 2.42
C THR A 367 33.81 -1.67 2.00
N VAL A 368 32.64 -2.32 2.02
CA VAL A 368 32.52 -3.73 1.61
C VAL A 368 32.77 -3.94 0.12
N ALA A 369 32.24 -3.08 -0.76
CA ALA A 369 32.52 -3.12 -2.19
C ALA A 369 34.04 -3.00 -2.49
N ALA A 370 34.74 -2.17 -1.73
CA ALA A 370 36.18 -2.00 -1.88
C ALA A 370 36.97 -3.22 -1.39
N GLU A 371 36.57 -3.86 -0.27
CA GLU A 371 37.17 -5.13 0.17
C GLU A 371 36.90 -6.29 -0.80
N ILE A 372 35.76 -6.29 -1.51
CA ILE A 372 35.48 -7.26 -2.58
C ILE A 372 36.48 -7.11 -3.72
N ASN A 373 36.79 -5.86 -4.12
CA ASN A 373 37.82 -5.59 -5.13
C ASN A 373 39.21 -6.06 -4.66
N GLU A 374 39.63 -5.65 -3.46
CA GLU A 374 40.95 -5.98 -2.88
C GLU A 374 41.17 -7.49 -2.75
N ARG A 375 40.16 -8.28 -2.34
CA ARG A 375 40.33 -9.71 -2.05
C ARG A 375 39.99 -10.63 -3.22
N LEU A 376 39.01 -10.28 -4.05
CA LEU A 376 38.52 -11.15 -5.12
C LEU A 376 38.93 -10.68 -6.52
N GLY A 377 39.39 -9.43 -6.68
CA GLY A 377 39.59 -8.81 -7.99
C GLY A 377 38.27 -8.61 -8.74
N ILE A 378 37.17 -8.41 -8.01
CA ILE A 378 35.84 -8.14 -8.58
C ILE A 378 35.50 -6.66 -8.37
N THR A 379 35.29 -5.93 -9.46
CA THR A 379 34.76 -4.56 -9.41
C THR A 379 33.24 -4.62 -9.36
N ILE A 380 32.65 -4.00 -8.34
CA ILE A 380 31.19 -3.81 -8.27
C ILE A 380 30.81 -2.69 -9.24
N GLU A 381 29.96 -2.96 -10.21
CA GLU A 381 29.51 -1.96 -11.20
C GLU A 381 28.45 -1.03 -10.62
N MET A 382 27.60 -1.53 -9.72
CA MET A 382 26.49 -0.77 -9.16
C MET A 382 26.32 -1.07 -7.67
N ILE A 383 26.20 -0.02 -6.87
CA ILE A 383 25.85 -0.11 -5.46
C ILE A 383 24.47 0.52 -5.27
N ASN A 384 23.48 -0.30 -4.95
CA ASN A 384 22.17 0.16 -4.48
C ASN A 384 22.24 0.37 -2.97
N LEU A 385 22.13 1.64 -2.53
CA LEU A 385 22.21 2.03 -1.13
C LEU A 385 20.94 1.69 -0.32
N GLY A 386 19.93 1.11 -0.98
CA GLY A 386 18.62 0.90 -0.39
C GLY A 386 17.73 2.14 -0.51
N GLY A 387 16.56 2.04 0.11
CA GLY A 387 15.62 3.15 0.28
C GLY A 387 15.69 3.69 1.71
N GLY A 388 14.53 4.07 2.25
CA GLY A 388 14.39 4.41 3.66
C GLY A 388 14.64 5.87 4.01
N LEU A 389 14.94 6.75 3.04
CA LEU A 389 14.87 8.20 3.25
C LEU A 389 13.46 8.58 3.70
N GLY A 390 13.36 9.35 4.79
CA GLY A 390 12.09 9.70 5.42
C GLY A 390 11.43 10.97 4.89
N VAL A 391 10.17 11.11 5.27
CA VAL A 391 9.41 12.36 5.25
C VAL A 391 8.98 12.69 6.69
N PRO A 392 8.82 13.97 7.06
CA PRO A 392 8.15 14.32 8.31
C PRO A 392 6.71 13.81 8.28
N TYR A 393 6.29 13.09 9.31
CA TYR A 393 4.89 12.73 9.56
C TYR A 393 4.24 13.69 10.57
N HIS A 394 5.05 14.25 11.45
CA HIS A 394 4.67 15.23 12.46
C HIS A 394 4.95 16.66 11.97
N PRO A 395 4.07 17.66 12.24
CA PRO A 395 4.31 19.06 11.88
C PRO A 395 5.59 19.67 12.46
N GLU A 396 6.07 19.16 13.59
CA GLU A 396 7.32 19.58 14.24
C GLU A 396 8.59 18.89 13.71
N GLU A 397 8.45 17.82 12.93
CA GLU A 397 9.59 17.16 12.27
C GLU A 397 10.12 18.01 11.11
N LYS A 398 11.43 17.96 10.90
CA LYS A 398 12.10 18.65 9.80
C LYS A 398 12.37 17.69 8.66
N ASP A 399 12.27 18.21 7.44
CA ASP A 399 12.75 17.51 6.24
C ASP A 399 14.20 17.02 6.40
N LEU A 400 14.46 15.82 5.91
CA LEU A 400 15.82 15.31 5.76
C LEU A 400 16.64 16.26 4.87
N ASN A 401 17.78 16.72 5.36
CA ASN A 401 18.70 17.57 4.60
C ASN A 401 19.39 16.78 3.47
N LEU A 402 18.67 16.61 2.36
CA LEU A 402 19.10 15.82 1.22
C LEU A 402 20.39 16.35 0.57
N HIS A 403 20.60 17.67 0.59
CA HIS A 403 21.82 18.29 0.09
C HIS A 403 23.04 17.86 0.92
N GLU A 404 22.93 17.87 2.25
CA GLU A 404 24.02 17.44 3.13
C GLU A 404 24.27 15.93 3.03
N VAL A 405 23.21 15.10 3.03
CA VAL A 405 23.28 13.66 2.77
C VAL A 405 24.08 13.41 1.49
N SER A 406 23.67 14.04 0.40
CA SER A 406 24.32 13.91 -0.91
C SER A 406 25.79 14.33 -0.88
N ALA A 407 26.11 15.51 -0.33
CA ALA A 407 27.48 16.03 -0.26
C ALA A 407 28.41 15.15 0.58
N ARG A 408 27.92 14.59 1.68
CA ARG A 408 28.68 13.70 2.57
C ARG A 408 28.89 12.32 1.94
N ILE A 409 27.87 11.75 1.29
CA ILE A 409 28.02 10.49 0.52
C ILE A 409 28.99 10.70 -0.65
N ARG A 410 28.91 11.83 -1.37
CA ARG A 410 29.83 12.20 -2.46
C ARG A 410 31.29 12.21 -2.00
N THR A 411 31.53 12.71 -0.79
CA THR A 411 32.87 12.77 -0.19
C THR A 411 33.40 11.36 0.08
N TRP A 412 32.61 10.51 0.74
CA TRP A 412 32.97 9.10 0.96
C TRP A 412 33.22 8.35 -0.36
N TYR A 413 32.29 8.47 -1.31
CA TYR A 413 32.40 7.87 -2.63
C TYR A 413 33.70 8.25 -3.34
N LYS A 414 34.02 9.56 -3.44
CA LYS A 414 35.28 10.03 -4.05
C LYS A 414 36.51 9.47 -3.36
N CYS A 415 36.54 9.45 -2.03
CA CYS A 415 37.66 8.89 -1.27
C CYS A 415 37.82 7.38 -1.52
N THR A 416 36.71 6.62 -1.57
CA THR A 416 36.76 5.18 -1.85
C THR A 416 37.19 4.89 -3.30
N LEU A 417 36.66 5.63 -4.28
CA LEU A 417 37.07 5.52 -5.68
C LEU A 417 38.60 5.73 -5.84
N ALA A 418 39.11 6.83 -5.31
CA ALA A 418 40.50 7.26 -5.51
C ALA A 418 41.52 6.34 -4.82
N LEU A 419 41.14 5.67 -3.74
CA LEU A 419 42.06 4.88 -2.92
C LEU A 419 41.95 3.35 -3.13
N LYS A 420 40.82 2.85 -3.67
CA LYS A 420 40.50 1.40 -3.67
C LYS A 420 39.95 0.84 -4.98
N GLY A 421 40.32 1.43 -6.12
CA GLY A 421 40.14 0.79 -7.45
C GLY A 421 38.69 0.63 -7.93
N LEU A 422 37.71 1.30 -7.32
CA LEU A 422 36.29 1.22 -7.68
C LEU A 422 35.87 2.07 -8.91
N ALA A 423 36.82 2.38 -9.80
CA ALA A 423 36.54 3.22 -10.97
C ALA A 423 35.42 2.62 -11.84
N GLY A 424 34.36 3.40 -12.08
CA GLY A 424 33.17 2.98 -12.82
C GLY A 424 32.00 2.44 -11.97
N THR A 425 32.15 2.30 -10.64
CA THR A 425 31.04 1.94 -9.75
C THR A 425 29.99 3.04 -9.68
N ARG A 426 28.75 2.79 -10.12
CA ARG A 426 27.62 3.72 -10.01
C ARG A 426 26.90 3.58 -8.67
N LEU A 427 26.36 4.66 -8.12
CA LEU A 427 25.44 4.59 -6.98
C LEU A 427 23.99 4.72 -7.47
N VAL A 428 23.09 3.96 -6.84
CA VAL A 428 21.64 4.01 -7.06
C VAL A 428 20.93 3.86 -5.71
N THR A 429 19.63 4.15 -5.66
CA THR A 429 18.78 3.99 -4.46
C THR A 429 17.43 3.39 -4.82
N GLU A 430 16.61 3.02 -3.81
CA GLU A 430 15.26 2.46 -4.02
C GLU A 430 14.18 3.12 -3.14
N ASN A 431 14.18 4.45 -3.08
CA ASN A 431 13.23 5.20 -2.29
C ASN A 431 11.83 5.19 -2.92
N GLY A 432 10.88 4.55 -2.22
CA GLY A 432 9.45 4.68 -2.47
C GLY A 432 8.80 5.78 -1.62
N ARG A 433 8.95 5.72 -0.29
CA ARG A 433 8.31 6.64 0.68
C ARG A 433 8.61 8.11 0.38
N PHE A 434 9.89 8.46 0.25
CA PHE A 434 10.36 9.82 -0.07
C PHE A 434 9.77 10.41 -1.36
N ILE A 435 9.27 9.58 -2.28
CA ILE A 435 8.73 10.04 -3.56
C ILE A 435 7.23 10.32 -3.49
N THR A 436 6.48 9.51 -2.76
CA THR A 436 5.00 9.48 -2.83
C THR A 436 4.27 9.75 -1.52
N ALA A 437 4.92 9.69 -0.36
CA ALA A 437 4.24 9.75 0.94
C ALA A 437 3.43 11.05 1.13
N ASP A 438 4.12 12.18 1.09
CA ASP A 438 3.62 13.56 1.23
C ASP A 438 2.82 14.03 0.00
N ALA A 439 2.82 13.23 -1.08
CA ALA A 439 2.06 13.49 -2.30
C ALA A 439 0.68 12.82 -2.32
N GLY A 440 0.22 12.21 -1.20
CA GLY A 440 -1.06 11.52 -1.14
C GLY A 440 -1.81 11.71 0.18
N VAL A 441 -3.11 12.01 0.08
CA VAL A 441 -4.04 12.16 1.21
C VAL A 441 -5.17 11.13 1.14
N LEU A 442 -5.66 10.67 2.30
CA LEU A 442 -6.87 9.87 2.42
C LEU A 442 -8.00 10.80 2.88
N VAL A 443 -8.97 11.00 2.01
CA VAL A 443 -10.16 11.83 2.25
C VAL A 443 -11.25 10.93 2.84
N THR A 444 -11.78 11.30 4.00
CA THR A 444 -12.82 10.56 4.71
C THR A 444 -13.85 11.51 5.31
N ARG A 445 -15.09 11.05 5.51
CA ARG A 445 -16.18 11.86 6.05
C ARG A 445 -16.53 11.43 7.47
N VAL A 446 -16.81 12.42 8.32
CA VAL A 446 -17.33 12.21 9.68
C VAL A 446 -18.78 11.77 9.60
N ILE A 447 -19.07 10.57 10.10
CA ILE A 447 -20.40 9.97 10.10
C ILE A 447 -21.03 9.91 11.49
N HIS A 448 -20.20 9.85 12.54
CA HIS A 448 -20.65 9.70 13.92
C HIS A 448 -19.81 10.53 14.89
N HIS A 449 -20.48 11.07 15.90
CA HIS A 449 -19.86 11.61 17.11
C HIS A 449 -20.33 10.76 18.30
N LYS A 450 -19.44 10.44 19.24
CA LYS A 450 -19.75 9.65 20.43
C LYS A 450 -18.96 10.17 21.64
N LYS A 451 -19.67 10.61 22.68
CA LYS A 451 -19.13 10.90 24.02
C LYS A 451 -19.36 9.68 24.91
N THR A 452 -18.30 9.13 25.50
CA THR A 452 -18.36 8.18 26.63
C THR A 452 -17.28 8.56 27.64
N TYR A 453 -16.30 7.69 27.92
CA TYR A 453 -15.09 8.05 28.68
C TYR A 453 -14.12 8.92 27.87
N LYS A 454 -14.28 8.98 26.55
CA LYS A 454 -13.56 9.85 25.63
C LYS A 454 -14.53 10.41 24.59
N ARG A 455 -14.11 11.45 23.86
CA ARG A 455 -14.81 11.95 22.66
C ARG A 455 -14.26 11.20 21.44
N PHE A 456 -15.16 10.61 20.66
CA PHE A 456 -14.82 9.81 19.48
C PHE A 456 -15.43 10.44 18.23
N ILE A 457 -14.60 10.59 17.19
CA ILE A 457 -15.01 10.98 15.84
C ILE A 457 -14.96 9.72 14.97
N GLY A 458 -16.14 9.18 14.64
CA GLY A 458 -16.31 8.03 13.77
C GLY A 458 -16.39 8.47 12.31
N VAL A 459 -15.50 7.93 11.47
CA VAL A 459 -15.42 8.25 10.04
C VAL A 459 -15.78 7.05 9.15
N ASP A 460 -15.99 7.30 7.85
CA ASP A 460 -16.29 6.25 6.86
C ASP A 460 -15.07 5.45 6.39
N ALA A 461 -13.86 5.95 6.62
CA ALA A 461 -12.63 5.17 6.56
C ALA A 461 -12.48 4.22 7.77
N CYS A 462 -11.51 3.31 7.67
CA CYS A 462 -11.07 2.42 8.76
C CYS A 462 -9.70 1.83 8.43
N MET A 463 -9.11 1.06 9.35
CA MET A 463 -7.80 0.42 9.22
C MET A 463 -7.67 -0.40 7.92
N ALA A 464 -8.76 -0.96 7.40
CA ALA A 464 -8.83 -1.62 6.09
C ALA A 464 -8.39 -0.73 4.90
N HIS A 465 -8.54 0.59 5.04
CA HIS A 465 -8.14 1.62 4.08
C HIS A 465 -6.76 2.24 4.39
N LEU A 466 -6.32 2.24 5.64
CA LEU A 466 -5.00 2.71 6.07
C LEU A 466 -4.58 1.95 7.33
N MET A 467 -3.81 0.87 7.15
CA MET A 467 -3.50 -0.07 8.23
C MET A 467 -2.46 0.46 9.24
N ARG A 468 -1.67 1.46 8.85
CA ARG A 468 -0.43 1.85 9.53
C ARG A 468 -0.62 2.28 11.00
N PRO A 469 -1.63 3.09 11.36
CA PRO A 469 -1.87 3.46 12.77
C PRO A 469 -2.18 2.24 13.65
N GLY A 470 -3.07 1.35 13.19
CA GLY A 470 -3.51 0.19 13.97
C GLY A 470 -2.52 -0.99 13.98
N MET A 471 -1.60 -1.07 13.01
CA MET A 471 -0.58 -2.14 12.92
C MET A 471 0.71 -1.79 13.66
N TYR A 472 1.19 -0.55 13.56
CA TYR A 472 2.48 -0.15 14.15
C TYR A 472 2.50 1.27 14.74
N GLY A 473 1.33 1.80 15.11
CA GLY A 473 1.24 3.08 15.85
C GLY A 473 1.65 4.31 15.04
N ALA A 474 1.63 4.24 13.70
CA ALA A 474 2.07 5.34 12.86
C ALA A 474 1.23 6.61 13.09
N TYR A 475 1.91 7.72 13.42
CA TYR A 475 1.31 9.04 13.33
C TYR A 475 1.00 9.37 11.87
N HIS A 476 -0.16 9.99 11.67
CA HIS A 476 -0.48 10.77 10.48
C HIS A 476 -1.05 12.11 10.96
N HIS A 477 -0.74 13.19 10.25
CA HIS A 477 -1.41 14.46 10.49
C HIS A 477 -2.86 14.38 10.00
N ILE A 478 -3.77 15.06 10.70
CA ILE A 478 -5.20 15.10 10.34
C ILE A 478 -5.64 16.55 10.31
N SER A 479 -6.09 17.02 9.15
CA SER A 479 -6.72 18.33 9.01
C SER A 479 -8.23 18.19 8.86
N VAL A 480 -8.97 19.11 9.46
CA VAL A 480 -10.44 19.20 9.37
C VAL A 480 -10.80 20.17 8.26
N VAL A 481 -11.66 19.74 7.34
CA VAL A 481 -12.28 20.57 6.30
C VAL A 481 -13.79 20.59 6.56
N PRO A 482 -14.33 21.68 7.12
CA PRO A 482 -15.74 21.77 7.44
C PRO A 482 -16.65 21.62 6.22
N ASP A 483 -17.72 20.84 6.34
CA ASP A 483 -18.74 20.66 5.27
C ASP A 483 -19.54 21.95 5.02
N ARG A 484 -19.58 22.81 6.04
CA ARG A 484 -20.35 24.06 6.13
C ARG A 484 -19.67 25.01 7.11
N ASP A 485 -20.10 26.26 7.12
CA ASP A 485 -19.60 27.24 8.08
C ASP A 485 -20.06 26.84 9.50
N HIS A 486 -19.10 26.69 10.43
CA HIS A 486 -19.37 26.27 11.81
C HIS A 486 -19.76 27.43 12.71
N ASP A 487 -19.45 28.65 12.29
CA ASP A 487 -19.69 29.91 13.00
C ASP A 487 -20.98 30.61 12.53
N ASP A 488 -21.63 30.08 11.50
CA ASP A 488 -22.96 30.54 11.07
C ASP A 488 -24.03 30.14 12.11
N PRO A 489 -24.62 31.09 12.85
CA PRO A 489 -25.58 30.80 13.92
C PRO A 489 -26.90 30.20 13.41
N ARG A 490 -27.11 30.17 12.09
CA ARG A 490 -28.27 29.52 11.44
C ARG A 490 -28.08 28.00 11.28
N LEU A 491 -26.86 27.49 11.45
CA LEU A 491 -26.48 26.10 11.22
C LEU A 491 -26.13 25.40 12.54
N PRO A 492 -27.12 24.84 13.27
CA PRO A 492 -26.85 24.18 14.55
C PRO A 492 -25.83 23.06 14.41
N SER A 493 -25.06 22.83 15.47
CA SER A 493 -24.07 21.75 15.50
C SER A 493 -24.73 20.40 15.26
N ARG A 494 -24.09 19.56 14.44
CA ARG A 494 -24.52 18.18 14.21
C ARG A 494 -23.88 17.18 15.20
N ARG A 495 -23.10 17.65 16.18
CA ARG A 495 -22.47 16.81 17.22
C ARG A 495 -23.49 15.95 17.97
N ASN A 496 -24.60 16.56 18.38
CA ASN A 496 -25.48 16.03 19.43
C ASN A 496 -26.97 16.05 19.02
N LEU A 497 -27.32 15.49 17.86
CA LEU A 497 -28.73 15.31 17.45
C LEU A 497 -29.54 14.35 18.36
N PHE A 498 -28.88 13.68 19.32
CA PHE A 498 -29.46 12.62 20.16
C PHE A 498 -29.00 12.59 21.63
N LEU A 499 -28.11 13.49 22.08
CA LEU A 499 -27.79 13.61 23.51
C LEU A 499 -28.82 14.53 24.18
N SER A 500 -29.18 14.25 25.43
CA SER A 500 -30.06 15.15 26.17
C SER A 500 -29.27 16.36 26.67
N PRO A 501 -29.90 17.53 26.88
CA PRO A 501 -29.24 18.68 27.52
C PRO A 501 -28.68 18.36 28.92
N GLU A 502 -29.19 17.31 29.56
CA GLU A 502 -28.77 16.81 30.87
C GLU A 502 -27.47 15.97 30.79
N ASP A 503 -27.07 15.50 29.59
CA ASP A 503 -25.78 14.83 29.33
C ASP A 503 -24.66 15.80 28.87
N ASP A 504 -25.04 17.05 28.59
CA ASP A 504 -24.20 18.13 28.06
C ASP A 504 -23.88 19.21 29.12
N GLU A 505 -23.70 18.84 30.40
CA GLU A 505 -23.31 19.74 31.51
C GLU A 505 -21.95 20.47 31.32
N GLU A 506 -21.23 20.22 30.22
CA GLU A 506 -19.95 20.84 29.85
C GLU A 506 -20.05 21.59 28.50
N ALA A 507 -21.14 22.33 28.25
CA ALA A 507 -21.34 23.08 27.02
C ALA A 507 -20.53 24.41 26.93
N ASP A 508 -19.99 24.89 28.06
CA ASP A 508 -19.61 26.31 28.24
C ASP A 508 -18.10 26.62 28.19
N ASP A 509 -17.24 25.71 27.74
CA ASP A 509 -15.81 26.01 27.50
C ASP A 509 -15.33 25.44 26.16
N VAL A 510 -15.71 26.10 25.06
CA VAL A 510 -15.29 25.77 23.70
C VAL A 510 -13.85 26.23 23.49
N SER A 511 -12.91 25.41 23.97
CA SER A 511 -11.49 25.48 23.60
C SER A 511 -11.32 25.39 22.08
N ASP A 512 -10.45 26.23 21.50
CA ASP A 512 -10.09 26.21 20.06
C ASP A 512 -9.61 24.82 19.59
N ASN A 513 -9.17 23.95 20.51
CA ASN A 513 -8.92 22.54 20.23
C ASN A 513 -9.58 21.64 21.30
N GLU A 514 -10.40 20.68 20.85
CA GLU A 514 -10.92 19.57 21.65
C GLU A 514 -10.07 18.31 21.42
N ILE A 515 -10.02 17.41 22.42
CA ILE A 515 -9.27 16.16 22.33
C ILE A 515 -10.20 15.03 21.86
N TYR A 516 -9.83 14.36 20.76
CA TYR A 516 -10.60 13.25 20.19
C TYR A 516 -9.76 12.00 19.91
N ASP A 517 -10.39 10.83 20.03
CA ASP A 517 -9.97 9.64 19.28
C ASP A 517 -10.67 9.66 17.90
N VAL A 518 -9.90 9.55 16.81
CA VAL A 518 -10.46 9.43 15.45
C VAL A 518 -10.47 7.95 15.07
N VAL A 519 -11.64 7.39 14.80
CA VAL A 519 -11.88 5.94 14.73
C VAL A 519 -12.64 5.51 13.48
N GLY A 520 -12.36 4.30 13.02
CA GLY A 520 -13.08 3.67 11.92
C GLY A 520 -14.28 2.82 12.34
N GLY A 521 -14.80 2.05 11.39
CA GLY A 521 -15.97 1.17 11.54
C GLY A 521 -15.70 -0.34 11.52
N LEU A 522 -14.49 -0.82 11.83
CA LEU A 522 -14.22 -2.25 12.05
C LEU A 522 -14.64 -2.67 13.47
N CYS A 523 -14.76 -3.98 13.70
CA CYS A 523 -15.12 -4.55 15.01
C CYS A 523 -13.92 -4.64 15.99
N GLU A 524 -12.87 -3.84 15.75
CA GLU A 524 -11.54 -4.01 16.34
C GLU A 524 -11.11 -2.72 17.06
N ASN A 525 -10.68 -2.84 18.32
CA ASN A 525 -10.36 -1.67 19.14
C ASN A 525 -9.08 -0.91 18.70
N ASN A 526 -8.25 -1.50 17.83
CA ASN A 526 -7.12 -0.82 17.19
C ASN A 526 -7.49 -0.12 15.87
N ASP A 527 -8.77 -0.09 15.47
CA ASP A 527 -9.26 0.72 14.35
C ASP A 527 -9.36 2.21 14.71
N LYS A 528 -8.20 2.79 15.01
CA LYS A 528 -8.02 4.19 15.40
C LYS A 528 -6.95 4.83 14.52
N PHE A 529 -7.31 5.90 13.83
CA PHE A 529 -6.38 6.71 13.05
C PHE A 529 -5.59 7.68 13.93
N ALA A 530 -6.21 8.15 15.01
CA ALA A 530 -5.55 8.96 16.02
C ALA A 530 -6.14 8.70 17.41
N ILE A 531 -5.30 8.85 18.43
CA ILE A 531 -5.64 8.68 19.85
C ILE A 531 -5.26 9.99 20.54
N ASP A 532 -6.13 10.52 21.39
CA ASP A 532 -5.93 11.76 22.17
C ASP A 532 -5.42 12.94 21.32
N ARG A 533 -5.96 13.09 20.11
CA ARG A 533 -5.54 14.13 19.17
C ARG A 533 -6.27 15.44 19.46
N PRO A 534 -5.57 16.55 19.77
CA PRO A 534 -6.16 17.88 19.68
C PRO A 534 -6.54 18.16 18.22
N LEU A 535 -7.81 18.50 17.99
CA LEU A 535 -8.34 18.96 16.71
C LEU A 535 -9.25 20.17 16.96
N PRO A 536 -9.43 21.07 15.99
CA PRO A 536 -10.50 22.05 16.04
C PRO A 536 -11.88 21.36 16.10
N ARG A 537 -12.94 22.14 16.28
CA ARG A 537 -14.31 21.62 16.27
C ARG A 537 -14.58 20.73 15.05
N VAL A 538 -15.09 19.53 15.32
CA VAL A 538 -15.56 18.57 14.32
C VAL A 538 -17.06 18.32 14.52
N ASP A 539 -17.81 18.36 13.42
CA ASP A 539 -19.25 18.13 13.32
C ASP A 539 -19.54 16.96 12.33
N ILE A 540 -20.69 16.29 12.46
CA ILE A 540 -21.08 15.23 11.50
C ILE A 540 -21.32 15.83 10.10
N GLY A 541 -20.71 15.19 9.10
CA GLY A 541 -20.69 15.63 7.71
C GLY A 541 -19.35 16.23 7.27
N ASP A 542 -18.54 16.75 8.20
CA ASP A 542 -17.23 17.31 7.89
C ASP A 542 -16.29 16.28 7.24
N ILE A 543 -15.27 16.78 6.54
CA ILE A 543 -14.27 15.98 5.85
C ILE A 543 -12.97 16.02 6.67
N LEU A 544 -12.37 14.86 6.93
CA LEU A 544 -11.02 14.76 7.46
C LEU A 544 -10.06 14.39 6.33
N LEU A 545 -8.92 15.07 6.30
CA LEU A 545 -7.78 14.75 5.45
C LEU A 545 -6.72 14.07 6.30
N ILE A 546 -6.45 12.79 6.05
CA ILE A 546 -5.35 12.06 6.67
C ILE A 546 -4.15 12.13 5.73
N HIS A 547 -3.10 12.86 6.14
CA HIS A 547 -1.95 13.21 5.30
C HIS A 547 -0.89 12.10 5.25
N ASP A 548 0.08 12.24 4.32
CA ASP A 548 1.28 11.40 4.24
C ASP A 548 1.04 9.90 3.99
N VAL A 549 -0.11 9.59 3.39
CA VAL A 549 -0.59 8.23 3.11
C VAL A 549 -0.21 7.73 1.71
N GLY A 550 0.38 8.57 0.86
CA GLY A 550 0.63 8.22 -0.55
C GLY A 550 1.65 7.09 -0.76
N ALA A 551 2.41 6.75 0.29
CA ALA A 551 3.24 5.55 0.39
C ALA A 551 2.75 4.64 1.53
N HIS A 552 2.60 3.35 1.23
CA HIS A 552 2.14 2.33 2.19
C HIS A 552 0.73 2.59 2.77
N GLY A 553 -0.08 3.41 2.09
CA GLY A 553 -1.50 3.56 2.32
C GLY A 553 -2.31 2.54 1.52
N HIS A 554 -2.72 2.90 0.30
CA HIS A 554 -3.54 2.02 -0.57
C HIS A 554 -2.91 0.65 -0.79
N SER A 555 -1.58 0.58 -0.93
CA SER A 555 -0.83 -0.67 -1.13
C SER A 555 -0.97 -1.69 0.02
N MET A 556 -1.35 -1.23 1.21
CA MET A 556 -1.59 -2.05 2.40
C MET A 556 -3.09 -2.28 2.70
N CYS A 557 -3.99 -1.89 1.78
CA CYS A 557 -5.43 -2.09 1.97
C CYS A 557 -5.86 -3.57 1.88
N PHE A 558 -6.80 -3.95 2.73
CA PHE A 558 -7.23 -5.35 2.92
C PHE A 558 -8.72 -5.45 3.27
N ASN A 559 -9.37 -6.56 2.91
CA ASN A 559 -10.84 -6.68 2.96
C ASN A 559 -11.40 -7.18 4.30
N TYR A 560 -10.79 -6.80 5.41
CA TYR A 560 -11.21 -7.26 6.73
C TYR A 560 -12.59 -6.70 7.13
N ASN A 561 -13.37 -7.50 7.86
CA ASN A 561 -14.81 -7.30 8.09
C ASN A 561 -15.62 -7.06 6.79
N GLY A 562 -15.14 -7.54 5.64
CA GLY A 562 -15.77 -7.35 4.34
C GLY A 562 -15.72 -5.91 3.81
N ARG A 563 -14.88 -5.04 4.40
CA ARG A 563 -14.68 -3.67 3.89
C ARG A 563 -14.04 -3.73 2.50
N LEU A 564 -14.49 -2.85 1.60
CA LEU A 564 -14.08 -2.80 0.21
C LEU A 564 -12.93 -1.79 0.06
N ARG A 565 -11.93 -2.07 -0.80
CA ARG A 565 -10.87 -1.08 -1.05
C ARG A 565 -11.46 0.17 -1.71
N CYS A 566 -11.05 1.33 -1.23
CA CYS A 566 -11.47 2.62 -1.76
C CYS A 566 -10.84 2.96 -3.12
N ALA A 567 -11.37 3.99 -3.76
CA ALA A 567 -10.87 4.53 -5.01
C ALA A 567 -9.54 5.29 -4.83
N GLU A 568 -8.76 5.36 -5.91
CA GLU A 568 -7.59 6.24 -6.06
C GLU A 568 -7.86 7.26 -7.17
N TYR A 569 -7.59 8.53 -6.88
CA TYR A 569 -7.67 9.65 -7.81
C TYR A 569 -6.31 10.36 -7.89
N LEU A 570 -6.04 10.99 -9.03
CA LEU A 570 -4.81 11.75 -9.29
C LEU A 570 -5.17 13.15 -9.77
N ARG A 571 -4.67 14.17 -9.07
CA ARG A 571 -4.64 15.55 -9.55
C ARG A 571 -3.47 15.70 -10.51
N ARG A 572 -3.80 15.90 -11.78
CA ARG A 572 -2.87 16.12 -12.90
C ARG A 572 -2.28 17.53 -12.86
N LEU A 573 -1.20 17.76 -13.62
CA LEU A 573 -0.50 19.05 -13.72
C LEU A 573 -1.38 20.20 -14.25
N ASN A 574 -2.44 19.90 -15.02
CA ASN A 574 -3.43 20.86 -15.48
C ASN A 574 -4.53 21.18 -14.41
N GLY A 575 -4.42 20.61 -13.21
CA GLY A 575 -5.41 20.72 -12.14
C GLY A 575 -6.59 19.73 -12.21
N GLU A 576 -6.69 18.93 -13.28
CA GLU A 576 -7.76 17.95 -13.47
C GLU A 576 -7.62 16.78 -12.48
N VAL A 577 -8.72 16.33 -11.89
CA VAL A 577 -8.76 15.14 -11.02
C VAL A 577 -9.29 13.96 -11.82
N VAL A 578 -8.43 12.96 -12.06
CA VAL A 578 -8.78 11.74 -12.80
C VAL A 578 -8.79 10.52 -11.89
N MET A 579 -9.74 9.61 -12.11
CA MET A 579 -9.77 8.32 -11.39
C MET A 579 -8.69 7.39 -11.96
N ILE A 580 -7.75 6.96 -11.12
CA ILE A 580 -6.68 6.01 -11.50
C ILE A 580 -6.98 4.58 -11.01
N ARG A 581 -7.82 4.44 -9.97
CA ARG A 581 -8.45 3.17 -9.58
C ARG A 581 -9.87 3.41 -9.07
N ARG A 582 -10.84 2.64 -9.56
CA ARG A 582 -12.18 2.62 -8.96
C ARG A 582 -12.18 1.94 -7.59
N ALA A 583 -13.15 2.27 -6.75
CA ALA A 583 -13.43 1.47 -5.55
C ALA A 583 -13.82 0.03 -5.93
N GLU A 584 -13.56 -0.91 -5.03
CA GLU A 584 -14.11 -2.26 -5.08
C GLU A 584 -15.62 -2.22 -4.82
N THR A 585 -16.31 -3.20 -5.40
CA THR A 585 -17.73 -3.49 -5.19
C THR A 585 -17.88 -4.82 -4.46
N LEU A 586 -19.07 -5.12 -3.92
CA LEU A 586 -19.35 -6.45 -3.36
C LEU A 586 -19.13 -7.57 -4.39
N LYS A 587 -19.33 -7.29 -5.69
CA LYS A 587 -19.04 -8.24 -6.77
C LYS A 587 -17.55 -8.57 -6.86
N ASP A 588 -16.65 -7.61 -6.63
CA ASP A 588 -15.21 -7.85 -6.64
C ASP A 588 -14.79 -8.72 -5.45
N LEU A 589 -15.29 -8.38 -4.25
CA LEU A 589 -15.03 -9.15 -3.02
C LEU A 589 -15.50 -10.61 -3.13
N PHE A 590 -16.64 -10.86 -3.78
CA PHE A 590 -17.20 -12.20 -3.94
C PHE A 590 -16.74 -12.92 -5.22
N ALA A 591 -15.92 -12.31 -6.08
CA ALA A 591 -15.51 -12.88 -7.37
C ALA A 591 -14.68 -14.18 -7.25
N THR A 592 -14.05 -14.41 -6.10
CA THR A 592 -13.21 -15.58 -5.81
C THR A 592 -13.95 -16.71 -5.10
N ILE A 593 -15.22 -16.53 -4.74
CA ILE A 593 -16.02 -17.54 -4.02
C ILE A 593 -16.61 -18.56 -5.02
N GLN A 594 -16.25 -19.83 -4.87
CA GLN A 594 -16.72 -20.94 -5.70
C GLN A 594 -17.56 -21.95 -4.89
N GLU A 595 -18.58 -22.52 -5.55
CA GLU A 595 -19.38 -23.66 -5.08
C GLU A 595 -20.02 -23.59 -3.66
N PRO A 596 -20.36 -22.43 -3.05
CA PRO A 596 -20.92 -22.47 -1.71
C PRO A 596 -22.38 -22.95 -1.78
N SER A 597 -22.73 -23.92 -0.94
CA SER A 597 -24.09 -24.44 -0.74
C SER A 597 -24.98 -23.46 0.04
N LEU A 598 -25.06 -22.21 -0.45
CA LEU A 598 -25.82 -21.13 0.18
C LEU A 598 -27.32 -21.43 0.08
N PRO A 599 -28.09 -21.38 1.19
CA PRO A 599 -29.55 -21.60 1.18
C PRO A 599 -30.32 -20.70 0.22
N CYS A 600 -29.79 -19.51 -0.08
CA CYS A 600 -30.37 -18.55 -1.03
C CYS A 600 -29.61 -18.44 -2.37
N GLY A 601 -28.58 -19.27 -2.57
CA GLY A 601 -27.72 -19.29 -3.77
C GLY A 601 -26.73 -18.12 -3.89
N LEU A 602 -25.65 -18.34 -4.64
CA LEU A 602 -24.62 -17.32 -4.92
C LEU A 602 -25.20 -16.08 -5.63
N ALA A 603 -26.28 -16.26 -6.40
CA ALA A 603 -26.98 -15.16 -7.08
C ALA A 603 -27.44 -14.06 -6.11
N LEU A 604 -27.78 -14.37 -4.85
CA LEU A 604 -28.18 -13.36 -3.87
C LEU A 604 -27.01 -12.41 -3.53
N LEU A 605 -25.77 -12.92 -3.45
CA LEU A 605 -24.59 -12.11 -3.14
C LEU A 605 -24.25 -11.07 -4.22
N VAL A 606 -24.63 -11.35 -5.48
CA VAL A 606 -24.30 -10.52 -6.66
C VAL A 606 -25.49 -9.68 -7.15
N THR A 607 -26.71 -9.95 -6.66
CA THR A 607 -27.93 -9.19 -7.02
C THR A 607 -28.25 -8.04 -6.07
N THR A 608 -27.45 -7.82 -5.01
CA THR A 608 -27.56 -6.73 -4.02
C THR A 608 -27.23 -5.32 -4.54
N ARG A 609 -27.37 -5.05 -5.85
CA ARG A 609 -27.25 -3.70 -6.45
C ARG A 609 -28.11 -2.62 -5.79
N ARG A 610 -29.14 -2.99 -5.02
CA ARG A 610 -30.00 -2.05 -4.27
C ARG A 610 -29.38 -1.50 -2.98
N TYR A 611 -28.23 -2.03 -2.55
CA TYR A 611 -27.48 -1.49 -1.41
C TYR A 611 -26.23 -0.69 -1.83
N GLU A 612 -25.94 -0.61 -3.12
CA GLU A 612 -25.01 0.41 -3.66
C GLU A 612 -25.70 1.77 -3.51
N VAL A 613 -25.11 2.67 -2.71
CA VAL A 613 -25.80 3.82 -2.12
C VAL A 613 -26.15 4.87 -3.18
N SER A 614 -27.41 4.89 -3.62
CA SER A 614 -28.03 6.11 -4.14
C SER A 614 -28.45 6.98 -2.97
N THR A 615 -27.82 8.15 -2.82
CA THR A 615 -28.27 9.24 -1.94
C THR A 615 -29.54 9.94 -2.46
N SER A 616 -30.07 9.51 -3.62
CA SER A 616 -31.31 10.03 -4.19
C SER A 616 -32.47 9.04 -4.04
N ALA A 617 -33.48 9.46 -3.26
CA ALA A 617 -34.83 8.91 -3.08
C ALA A 617 -34.96 7.39 -2.84
N VAL A 618 -35.34 7.01 -1.62
CA VAL A 618 -35.85 5.67 -1.29
C VAL A 618 -37.21 5.46 -1.96
N SER A 619 -37.19 4.99 -3.20
CA SER A 619 -38.38 4.42 -3.86
C SER A 619 -38.60 3.01 -3.32
N LEU A 620 -39.61 2.85 -2.45
CA LEU A 620 -40.08 1.55 -1.95
C LEU A 620 -40.34 0.59 -3.12
N PRO A 621 -39.58 -0.50 -3.26
CA PRO A 621 -39.78 -1.41 -4.38
C PRO A 621 -40.98 -2.32 -4.11
N LEU A 622 -41.84 -2.45 -5.12
CA LEU A 622 -42.78 -3.57 -5.20
C LEU A 622 -42.00 -4.89 -5.05
N LEU A 623 -42.35 -5.66 -4.03
CA LEU A 623 -41.76 -6.98 -3.77
C LEU A 623 -42.04 -7.91 -4.97
N PRO A 624 -41.06 -8.74 -5.39
CA PRO A 624 -41.28 -9.66 -6.50
C PRO A 624 -42.32 -10.71 -6.12
N HIS A 625 -43.32 -10.86 -7.00
CA HIS A 625 -44.50 -11.74 -6.89
C HIS A 625 -44.21 -13.20 -6.47
N CYS A 626 -42.97 -13.66 -6.65
CA CYS A 626 -42.51 -15.01 -6.35
C CYS A 626 -42.50 -15.36 -4.85
N PHE A 627 -42.31 -14.40 -3.94
CA PHE A 627 -42.22 -14.69 -2.50
C PHE A 627 -43.58 -15.09 -1.92
N PHE A 628 -44.65 -14.38 -2.32
CA PHE A 628 -46.03 -14.71 -1.91
C PHE A 628 -46.51 -16.04 -2.49
N TRP A 629 -46.09 -16.40 -3.71
CA TRP A 629 -46.52 -17.65 -4.34
C TRP A 629 -46.02 -18.88 -3.57
N ARG A 630 -44.74 -18.90 -3.18
CA ARG A 630 -44.18 -20.01 -2.37
C ARG A 630 -44.83 -20.14 -0.99
N LEU A 631 -45.12 -19.01 -0.31
CA LEU A 631 -45.77 -19.05 1.00
C LEU A 631 -47.21 -19.57 0.92
N ALA A 632 -47.94 -19.20 -0.13
CA ALA A 632 -49.28 -19.71 -0.40
C ALA A 632 -49.28 -21.22 -0.73
N SER A 633 -48.28 -21.72 -1.48
CA SER A 633 -48.13 -23.16 -1.75
C SER A 633 -47.82 -24.00 -0.50
N SER A 634 -47.19 -23.42 0.52
CA SER A 634 -46.83 -24.13 1.76
C SER A 634 -47.92 -24.17 2.84
N LEU A 635 -49.04 -23.47 2.65
CA LEU A 635 -50.09 -23.32 3.67
C LEU A 635 -51.43 -24.00 3.31
N SER A 636 -51.50 -24.72 2.19
CA SER A 636 -52.67 -25.52 1.81
C SER A 636 -52.65 -26.93 2.44
N PRO A 637 -53.64 -27.32 3.27
CA PRO A 637 -53.71 -28.68 3.82
C PRO A 637 -54.03 -29.72 2.72
N PRO A 638 -53.51 -30.96 2.80
CA PRO A 638 -53.68 -31.99 1.77
C PRO A 638 -55.04 -32.73 1.86
N TRP A 639 -56.12 -32.02 2.18
CA TRP A 639 -57.46 -32.56 2.36
C TRP A 639 -58.45 -31.58 1.73
N TRP A 640 -58.82 -31.78 0.45
CA TRP A 640 -60.07 -31.32 -0.21
C TRP A 640 -60.13 -31.71 -1.72
N SER A 641 -59.48 -32.80 -2.11
CA SER A 641 -59.49 -33.34 -3.47
C SER A 641 -60.42 -34.56 -3.60
N PHE A 642 -61.72 -34.39 -3.31
CA PHE A 642 -62.73 -35.39 -3.66
C PHE A 642 -64.05 -34.74 -4.09
N GLN A 643 -64.47 -35.07 -5.31
CA GLN A 643 -65.77 -34.77 -5.93
C GLN A 643 -66.21 -33.28 -5.93
N TRP A 644 -66.16 -32.67 -7.12
CA TRP A 644 -67.31 -32.05 -7.82
C TRP A 644 -66.80 -31.44 -9.15
N ALA A 645 -66.49 -32.32 -10.10
CA ALA A 645 -66.05 -31.94 -11.45
C ALA A 645 -67.10 -32.34 -12.49
N THR A 646 -68.25 -31.68 -12.47
CA THR A 646 -69.24 -31.69 -13.55
C THR A 646 -70.12 -30.42 -13.48
N GLN A 647 -70.19 -29.69 -14.60
CA GLN A 647 -71.08 -28.54 -14.83
C GLN A 647 -70.90 -27.27 -13.96
N MET A 648 -69.91 -26.45 -14.31
CA MET A 648 -69.99 -24.99 -14.14
C MET A 648 -69.45 -24.28 -15.38
N SER A 649 -70.08 -23.17 -15.78
CA SER A 649 -69.62 -22.35 -16.91
C SER A 649 -68.55 -21.33 -16.49
N SER A 650 -67.77 -20.84 -17.46
CA SER A 650 -66.61 -19.96 -17.27
C SER A 650 -66.90 -18.69 -16.45
N SER A 651 -68.15 -18.23 -16.43
CA SER A 651 -68.60 -17.03 -15.71
C SER A 651 -68.56 -17.18 -14.18
N THR A 652 -68.80 -18.39 -13.65
CA THR A 652 -68.93 -18.59 -12.20
C THR A 652 -67.57 -18.68 -11.50
N LEU A 653 -66.56 -19.23 -12.18
CA LEU A 653 -65.15 -19.25 -11.73
C LEU A 653 -64.56 -17.83 -11.54
N LEU A 654 -64.98 -16.87 -12.37
CA LEU A 654 -64.57 -15.46 -12.29
C LEU A 654 -65.20 -14.69 -11.13
N LEU A 655 -66.40 -15.10 -10.68
CA LEU A 655 -67.03 -14.53 -9.48
C LEU A 655 -66.44 -15.12 -8.20
N TRP A 656 -66.21 -16.44 -8.16
CA TRP A 656 -65.63 -17.11 -7.00
C TRP A 656 -64.19 -16.63 -6.71
N SER A 657 -63.35 -16.52 -7.75
CA SER A 657 -61.98 -15.99 -7.61
C SER A 657 -61.95 -14.54 -7.10
N ARG A 658 -62.90 -13.68 -7.52
CA ARG A 658 -63.02 -12.30 -7.02
C ARG A 658 -63.43 -12.23 -5.54
N SER A 659 -64.36 -13.09 -5.10
CA SER A 659 -64.76 -13.16 -3.69
C SER A 659 -63.61 -13.62 -2.79
N CYS A 660 -62.88 -14.67 -3.18
CA CYS A 660 -61.71 -15.13 -2.43
C CYS A 660 -60.60 -14.06 -2.37
N PHE A 661 -60.36 -13.33 -3.47
CA PHE A 661 -59.37 -12.25 -3.51
C PHE A 661 -59.74 -11.10 -2.55
N LEU A 662 -61.02 -10.70 -2.50
CA LEU A 662 -61.50 -9.67 -1.57
C LEU A 662 -61.40 -10.10 -0.10
N THR A 663 -61.71 -11.36 0.23
CA THR A 663 -61.52 -11.87 1.60
C THR A 663 -60.05 -11.95 2.01
N SER A 664 -59.16 -12.36 1.09
CA SER A 664 -57.71 -12.40 1.35
C SER A 664 -57.11 -10.99 1.50
N LEU A 665 -57.57 -10.03 0.71
CA LEU A 665 -57.15 -8.62 0.82
C LEU A 665 -57.64 -8.00 2.13
N GLY A 666 -58.89 -8.28 2.54
CA GLY A 666 -59.42 -7.86 3.85
C GLY A 666 -58.62 -8.42 5.02
N ALA A 667 -58.28 -9.72 4.99
CA ALA A 667 -57.45 -10.35 6.01
C ALA A 667 -56.02 -9.75 6.07
N ALA A 668 -55.41 -9.47 4.92
CA ALA A 668 -54.09 -8.84 4.85
C ALA A 668 -54.09 -7.40 5.40
N VAL A 669 -55.13 -6.61 5.10
CA VAL A 669 -55.29 -5.25 5.65
C VAL A 669 -55.52 -5.29 7.17
N VAL A 670 -56.34 -6.22 7.67
CA VAL A 670 -56.55 -6.39 9.12
C VAL A 670 -55.25 -6.80 9.84
N LEU A 671 -54.49 -7.74 9.28
CA LEU A 671 -53.19 -8.15 9.84
C LEU A 671 -52.15 -7.03 9.82
N ALA A 672 -52.07 -6.25 8.74
CA ALA A 672 -51.18 -5.08 8.67
C ALA A 672 -51.57 -4.02 9.72
N THR A 673 -52.88 -3.75 9.85
CA THR A 673 -53.40 -2.77 10.84
C THR A 673 -53.15 -3.24 12.27
N LEU A 674 -53.34 -4.53 12.56
CA LEU A 674 -53.01 -5.13 13.86
C LEU A 674 -51.50 -5.08 14.14
N SER A 675 -50.64 -5.33 13.15
CA SER A 675 -49.19 -5.22 13.31
C SER A 675 -48.76 -3.79 13.65
N CYS A 676 -49.32 -2.77 12.98
CA CYS A 676 -49.07 -1.37 13.32
C CYS A 676 -49.59 -0.99 14.72
N LEU A 677 -50.74 -1.52 15.14
CA LEU A 677 -51.28 -1.29 16.49
C LEU A 677 -50.46 -1.98 17.59
N PHE A 678 -49.90 -3.17 17.34
CA PHE A 678 -49.02 -3.86 18.28
C PHE A 678 -47.65 -3.18 18.41
N SER A 679 -47.10 -2.60 17.34
CA SER A 679 -45.87 -1.79 17.42
C SER A 679 -46.01 -0.50 18.23
N TRP A 680 -47.22 -0.09 18.59
CA TRP A 680 -47.50 1.14 19.36
C TRP A 680 -47.81 0.92 20.84
N LYS A 681 -47.80 -0.34 21.33
CA LYS A 681 -47.99 -0.67 22.75
C LYS A 681 -46.96 -1.69 23.25
N ILE A 682 -45.71 -1.25 23.37
CA ILE A 682 -44.74 -1.82 24.31
C ILE A 682 -44.54 -0.80 25.44
N PRO A 683 -45.17 -0.98 26.61
CA PRO A 683 -44.87 -0.15 27.78
C PRO A 683 -43.46 -0.47 28.27
N ARG A 684 -42.59 0.54 28.38
CA ARG A 684 -41.34 0.41 29.14
C ARG A 684 -41.69 0.07 30.59
N TRP A 685 -41.24 -1.09 31.08
CA TRP A 685 -41.22 -1.41 32.51
C TRP A 685 -39.77 -1.64 32.93
N ARG A 686 -39.30 -0.72 33.77
CA ARG A 686 -38.06 -0.66 34.57
C ARG A 686 -36.89 -1.53 34.11
#